data_AF-A0A969ACR2-F1
#
_entry.id   AF-A0A969ACR2-F1
#
_cell.length_a   1.000
_cell.length_b   1.000
_cell.length_c   1.000
_cell.angle_alpha   90.00
_cell.angle_beta   90.00
_cell.angle_gamma   90.00
#
_symmetry.space_group_name_H-M   'P 1'
#
loop_
_entity.id
_entity.type
_entity.pdbx_description
1 polymer ?
#
loop_
_entity_poly.entity_id
_entity_poly.type
_entity_poly.pdbx_seq_one_letter_code
_entity_poly.pdbx_strand_id
1 'polypeptide(L)'
;MIIISNTTGINGDYTAQIETPTANYSPIYIGNEQESTTLVDDFTQPIQLEVEQVDSVVIGTTFLTPAINPESPQLGEYIFNPYSKQLQIFSKAPPRSIQVISPPPLIPVIPPLLQEPHPQLFKNLPITGTIQLNRSFENHPTATASFEIALPRSVIQNILSPGLEVDIYGLPLRIENLDITELPRTIYPDMRCNVTINFGGKWENYLEEPVFLRDDGNNNLILDNEPDPDCGIGVASNNNNRETTVIKLLNKAGIPYTGTILKTVNIPNDTPRDATADPVALLQERLRVANSFVRWSNPAAVEVTQINGGAIWNYRDTEILGEITTNYDAIDKASRKRKISIPNYNSLPSNLITFPSSPVPPPIPQLRNEPPTNLSFEYPNVELTGEFSQPKDKEQEKTQGNSKPRYVKKEPKRRIRIDGDKDAHKFPEGTTSIQVMSMCFDLGGPTKSRQFVSLEFEAEIQIVSETWGFIFTAREIYDDSRKRMIGNPAEQWRLIKKTTTQFTYDEQTGYLLSEIETGFDTVRYRKESTESPETLKPENPESKLYRFLQLPVTKRNSRYLQKFEEYDIANAVDWVKKCDHYGKPFLAPVYNPDFAPPYYTVRERSESAGFASTSNPENEGLGEEDKRKPDLVVGEESIFETSTNVEKAVFSRTLLGNNTFLRGNELQPAKFYTYENKYKAQGEGITEALQETSLTEGEGEPPVAKRRPERFVKEEKESPDKIEKPEATLYRYLIQTTGYTHSNPIGGSESFPVAETLQEALTAARCKLAIENWRNGLTENLQIPGNLRIKEGDRFNYICNGELRSRVVLSVSHSLEIWGVIENARKITAVTSLSLGRYILPPLSFTKHKIPQPGNQEPVNGSAFLLWRVNLGQILPLEGKHRRNQ
;
A
#
# COMPACT_ATOMS: atom_id res chain seq x y z
N MET A 1 12.64 -4.49 46.03
CA MET A 1 13.74 -5.17 46.74
C MET A 1 14.15 -6.36 45.88
N ILE A 2 15.11 -6.15 44.99
CA ILE A 2 15.69 -7.20 44.12
C ILE A 2 17.20 -6.94 44.14
N ILE A 3 17.94 -7.97 44.54
CA ILE A 3 19.38 -7.98 44.75
C ILE A 3 20.06 -8.22 43.40
N ILE A 4 20.95 -7.30 42.98
CA ILE A 4 21.80 -7.47 41.81
C ILE A 4 23.11 -8.12 42.28
N SER A 5 23.37 -9.32 41.79
CA SER A 5 24.63 -10.04 41.99
C SER A 5 25.65 -9.61 40.93
N ASN A 6 26.80 -9.11 41.39
CA ASN A 6 27.99 -8.84 40.61
C ASN A 6 28.53 -10.10 39.92
N THR A 7 28.87 -9.98 38.64
CA THR A 7 29.92 -10.79 38.02
C THR A 7 30.86 -9.88 37.22
N THR A 8 32.09 -9.84 37.69
CA THR A 8 33.35 -9.46 37.03
C THR A 8 33.51 -10.17 35.68
N GLY A 9 34.12 -9.67 34.61
CA GLY A 9 34.82 -8.42 34.32
C GLY A 9 35.59 -8.63 33.01
N ILE A 10 35.60 -7.65 32.11
CA ILE A 10 36.66 -7.44 31.11
C ILE A 10 36.85 -5.92 31.01
N ASN A 11 38.07 -5.50 31.33
CA ASN A 11 38.51 -4.10 31.43
C ASN A 11 38.52 -3.39 30.08
N GLY A 12 38.16 -2.11 30.12
CA GLY A 12 38.30 -1.13 29.05
C GLY A 12 37.86 0.24 29.53
N ASP A 13 38.48 0.76 30.59
CA ASP A 13 38.19 2.08 31.14
C ASP A 13 38.58 3.17 30.15
N TYR A 14 37.58 3.91 29.65
CA TYR A 14 37.78 5.25 29.10
C TYR A 14 37.67 6.25 30.26
N THR A 15 38.82 6.72 30.75
CA THR A 15 38.90 7.91 31.59
C THR A 15 39.25 9.10 30.70
N ALA A 16 38.26 9.92 30.36
CA ALA A 16 38.53 11.27 29.84
C ALA A 16 38.86 12.16 31.05
N GLN A 17 40.13 12.58 31.17
CA GLN A 17 40.50 13.64 32.08
C GLN A 17 39.99 14.97 31.51
N ILE A 18 39.01 15.57 32.18
CA ILE A 18 38.63 16.97 31.98
C ILE A 18 39.27 17.74 33.14
N GLU A 19 40.20 18.62 32.83
CA GLU A 19 40.74 19.58 33.78
C GLU A 19 39.60 20.52 34.22
N THR A 20 39.36 20.59 35.52
CA THR A 20 38.43 21.55 36.13
C THR A 20 39.13 22.89 36.37
N PRO A 21 38.57 24.03 35.96
CA PRO A 21 38.86 25.29 36.61
C PRO A 21 38.06 25.40 37.91
N THR A 22 38.77 25.69 38.98
CA THR A 22 38.28 25.94 40.33
C THR A 22 37.25 27.07 40.40
N ALA A 23 36.27 26.87 41.29
CA ALA A 23 35.17 27.76 41.60
C ALA A 23 35.57 29.21 41.90
N ASN A 24 34.81 30.15 41.32
CA ASN A 24 34.43 31.41 41.96
C ASN A 24 32.94 31.61 41.72
N TYR A 25 32.17 31.71 42.80
CA TYR A 25 30.73 31.93 42.78
C TYR A 25 30.40 33.33 42.23
N SER A 26 29.39 33.43 41.38
CA SER A 26 28.56 34.63 41.22
C SER A 26 27.09 34.23 41.08
N PRO A 27 26.16 35.05 41.60
CA PRO A 27 24.78 34.64 41.82
C PRO A 27 24.02 34.45 40.51
N ILE A 28 23.22 33.39 40.51
CA ILE A 28 22.26 33.02 39.46
C ILE A 28 21.25 34.17 39.28
N TYR A 29 21.21 34.74 38.08
CA TYR A 29 20.06 35.48 37.58
C TYR A 29 19.41 34.62 36.48
N ILE A 30 18.14 34.27 36.67
CA ILE A 30 17.35 33.52 35.70
C ILE A 30 16.76 34.54 34.72
N GLY A 31 17.41 34.66 33.56
CA GLY A 31 16.85 35.21 32.33
C GLY A 31 17.00 34.13 31.25
N ASN A 32 16.02 34.02 30.34
CA ASN A 32 15.93 33.01 29.29
C ASN A 32 17.30 32.55 28.74
N GLU A 33 17.58 31.24 28.78
CA GLU A 33 18.86 30.61 28.41
C GLU A 33 19.21 30.68 26.90
N GLN A 34 18.64 31.60 26.13
CA GLN A 34 18.87 31.70 24.68
C GLN A 34 19.56 32.99 24.23
N GLU A 35 19.91 33.91 25.13
CA GLU A 35 20.51 35.19 24.76
C GLU A 35 21.88 35.36 25.42
N SER A 36 22.95 35.46 24.61
CA SER A 36 24.27 35.80 25.16
C SER A 36 24.31 37.29 25.46
N THR A 37 24.36 37.64 26.74
CA THR A 37 24.50 39.02 27.20
C THR A 37 25.98 39.36 27.36
N THR A 38 26.49 40.35 26.61
CA THR A 38 27.81 40.94 26.85
C THR A 38 27.65 42.26 27.61
N LEU A 39 28.28 42.36 28.78
CA LEU A 39 28.40 43.60 29.55
C LEU A 39 29.70 44.30 29.19
N VAL A 40 29.61 45.55 28.74
CA VAL A 40 30.77 46.39 28.45
C VAL A 40 30.87 47.47 29.53
N ASP A 41 31.85 47.33 30.41
CA ASP A 41 32.26 48.34 31.39
C ASP A 41 33.45 49.12 30.80
N ASP A 42 33.39 50.45 30.81
CA ASP A 42 34.23 51.43 30.10
C ASP A 42 33.93 51.66 28.61
N PHE A 43 33.46 52.89 28.33
CA PHE A 43 32.95 53.29 27.03
C PHE A 43 34.03 53.94 26.16
N THR A 44 34.50 53.24 25.14
CA THR A 44 35.21 53.83 23.99
C THR A 44 34.42 53.50 22.72
N GLN A 45 34.23 54.49 21.84
CA GLN A 45 33.59 54.28 20.53
C GLN A 45 34.65 54.20 19.44
N PRO A 46 34.61 53.19 18.55
CA PRO A 46 33.65 52.06 18.48
C PRO A 46 33.94 50.92 19.48
N ILE A 47 32.90 50.17 19.89
CA ILE A 47 32.99 48.99 20.77
C ILE A 47 33.26 47.75 19.92
N GLN A 48 34.30 46.98 20.25
CA GLN A 48 34.60 45.71 19.59
C GLN A 48 33.82 44.57 20.25
N LEU A 49 33.09 43.78 19.45
CA LEU A 49 32.34 42.62 19.92
C LEU A 49 32.88 41.33 19.27
N GLU A 50 32.69 40.18 19.93
CA GLU A 50 33.02 38.85 19.36
C GLU A 50 31.80 38.15 18.75
N VAL A 51 30.71 38.88 18.50
CA VAL A 51 29.44 38.34 17.96
C VAL A 51 29.30 38.61 16.47
N GLU A 52 28.59 37.76 15.74
CA GLU A 52 28.32 37.94 14.30
C GLU A 52 27.06 38.76 14.02
N GLN A 53 26.16 38.85 15.00
CA GLN A 53 24.88 39.56 14.92
C GLN A 53 24.54 40.16 16.27
N VAL A 54 23.80 41.27 16.27
CA VAL A 54 23.28 41.93 17.46
C VAL A 54 21.76 42.08 17.31
N ASP A 55 21.01 41.41 18.19
CA ASP A 55 19.54 41.43 18.16
C ASP A 55 18.99 42.67 18.87
N SER A 56 19.59 43.05 20.01
CA SER A 56 19.26 44.32 20.65
C SER A 56 20.41 44.86 21.51
N VAL A 57 20.37 46.17 21.76
CA VAL A 57 21.31 46.87 22.64
C VAL A 57 20.52 47.62 23.69
N VAL A 58 20.86 47.41 24.95
CA VAL A 58 20.18 48.00 26.10
C VAL A 58 21.15 48.88 26.89
N ILE A 59 20.73 50.12 27.15
CA ILE A 59 21.41 51.03 28.07
C ILE A 59 20.51 51.24 29.29
N GLY A 60 20.93 50.74 30.45
CA GLY A 60 20.12 50.80 31.67
C GLY A 60 18.80 50.05 31.48
N THR A 61 17.69 50.78 31.33
CA THR A 61 16.34 50.23 31.05
C THR A 61 15.80 50.56 29.66
N THR A 62 16.60 51.22 28.82
CA THR A 62 16.17 51.70 27.49
C THR A 62 16.74 50.80 26.39
N PHE A 63 15.85 50.25 25.56
CA PHE A 63 16.23 49.54 24.33
C PHE A 63 16.56 50.53 23.23
N LEU A 64 17.68 50.32 22.56
CA LEU A 64 18.07 51.06 21.37
C LEU A 64 17.54 50.35 20.12
N THR A 65 17.23 51.13 19.09
CA THR A 65 16.82 50.59 17.79
C THR A 65 17.99 50.57 16.80
N PRO A 66 18.07 49.60 15.87
CA PRO A 66 19.07 49.67 14.80
C PRO A 66 18.82 50.92 13.96
N ALA A 67 19.90 51.60 13.54
CA ALA A 67 19.80 52.83 12.78
C ALA A 67 19.10 52.60 11.43
N ILE A 68 18.03 53.34 11.17
CA ILE A 68 17.28 53.23 9.91
C ILE A 68 18.15 53.70 8.73
N ASN A 69 18.98 54.71 8.96
CA ASN A 69 20.00 55.17 8.02
C ASN A 69 21.39 55.13 8.67
N PRO A 70 22.26 54.17 8.30
CA PRO A 70 23.61 54.03 8.85
C PRO A 70 24.51 55.25 8.62
N GLU A 71 24.23 56.07 7.60
CA GLU A 71 25.02 57.28 7.31
C GLU A 71 24.59 58.49 8.16
N SER A 72 23.41 58.43 8.82
CA SER A 72 22.88 59.52 9.64
C SER A 72 22.05 58.99 10.84
N PRO A 73 22.68 58.27 11.77
CA PRO A 73 22.01 57.67 12.92
C PRO A 73 21.46 58.72 13.89
N GLN A 74 20.31 58.43 14.49
CA GLN A 74 19.61 59.28 15.45
C GLN A 74 19.93 58.92 16.90
N LEU A 75 19.63 59.83 17.82
CA LEU A 75 19.70 59.55 19.26
C LEU A 75 18.72 58.42 19.62
N GLY A 76 19.22 57.40 20.32
CA GLY A 76 18.49 56.18 20.63
C GLY A 76 18.76 55.02 19.65
N GLU A 77 19.64 55.23 18.65
CA GLU A 77 19.97 54.20 17.67
C GLU A 77 21.36 53.58 17.86
N TYR A 78 21.59 52.41 17.24
CA TYR A 78 22.89 51.77 17.14
C TYR A 78 23.21 51.31 15.71
N ILE A 79 24.50 51.24 15.39
CA ILE A 79 25.02 50.67 14.14
C ILE A 79 25.95 49.52 14.51
N PHE A 80 25.68 48.32 14.00
CA PHE A 80 26.56 47.17 14.12
C PHE A 80 27.11 46.79 12.74
N ASN A 81 28.44 46.71 12.61
CA ASN A 81 29.10 46.24 11.40
C ASN A 81 29.56 44.78 11.58
N PRO A 82 28.95 43.80 10.89
CA PRO A 82 29.29 42.38 11.06
C PRO A 82 30.69 42.03 10.57
N TYR A 83 31.25 42.78 9.61
CA TYR A 83 32.58 42.50 9.04
C TYR A 83 33.71 42.98 9.95
N SER A 84 33.57 44.17 10.55
CA SER A 84 34.54 44.69 11.51
C SER A 84 34.25 44.30 12.96
N LYS A 85 33.09 43.70 13.22
CA LYS A 85 32.52 43.39 14.54
C LYS A 85 32.51 44.59 15.48
N GLN A 86 32.18 45.77 14.94
CA GLN A 86 32.14 47.03 15.69
C GLN A 86 30.71 47.49 15.92
N LEU A 87 30.41 47.83 17.18
CA LEU A 87 29.15 48.45 17.61
C LEU A 87 29.37 49.93 17.92
N GLN A 88 28.58 50.78 17.26
CA GLN A 88 28.49 52.22 17.52
C GLN A 88 27.12 52.56 18.07
N ILE A 89 27.07 53.39 19.11
CA ILE A 89 25.83 53.70 19.84
C ILE A 89 25.60 55.20 19.89
N PHE A 90 24.42 55.66 19.52
CA PHE A 90 24.13 57.09 19.45
C PHE A 90 23.23 57.47 20.61
N SER A 91 23.83 57.80 21.77
CA SER A 91 23.10 58.16 22.99
C SER A 91 23.40 59.59 23.46
N LYS A 92 22.46 60.20 24.18
CA LYS A 92 22.55 61.60 24.66
C LYS A 92 23.65 61.81 25.71
N ALA A 93 24.07 60.74 26.39
CA ALA A 93 25.16 60.70 27.34
C ALA A 93 25.91 59.36 27.21
N PRO A 94 27.22 59.31 27.50
CA PRO A 94 27.97 58.06 27.49
C PRO A 94 27.36 57.10 28.53
N PRO A 95 26.90 55.90 28.11
CA PRO A 95 26.33 54.91 29.02
C PRO A 95 27.42 54.39 29.97
N ARG A 96 27.05 54.11 31.23
CA ARG A 96 27.96 53.51 32.21
C ARG A 96 28.13 52.00 32.01
N SER A 97 27.10 51.35 31.50
CA SER A 97 27.09 49.95 31.12
C SER A 97 26.15 49.75 29.94
N ILE A 98 26.51 48.81 29.07
CA ILE A 98 25.69 48.41 27.92
C ILE A 98 25.51 46.90 28.00
N GLN A 99 24.28 46.46 27.81
CA GLN A 99 23.93 45.06 27.60
C GLN A 99 23.68 44.86 26.11
N VAL A 100 24.53 44.06 25.47
CA VAL A 100 24.32 43.62 24.09
C VAL A 100 23.71 42.23 24.14
N ILE A 101 22.54 42.09 23.52
CA ILE A 101 21.84 40.81 23.34
C ILE A 101 22.12 40.36 21.91
N SER A 102 22.75 39.21 21.78
CA SER A 102 23.00 38.55 20.50
C SER A 102 22.46 37.13 20.52
N PRO A 103 22.18 36.55 19.34
CA PRO A 103 21.90 35.13 19.26
C PRO A 103 23.10 34.38 19.84
N PRO A 104 22.87 33.21 20.47
CA PRO A 104 23.94 32.44 21.05
C PRO A 104 24.91 32.09 19.91
N PRO A 105 26.23 32.15 20.15
CA PRO A 105 27.19 31.71 19.14
C PRO A 105 26.80 30.29 18.75
N LEU A 106 26.53 30.06 17.47
CA LEU A 106 26.44 28.71 16.93
C LEU A 106 27.82 28.10 17.17
N ILE A 107 27.98 27.36 18.27
CA ILE A 107 29.19 26.58 18.51
C ILE A 107 29.20 25.58 17.35
N PRO A 108 30.09 25.71 16.36
CA PRO A 108 30.16 24.72 15.31
C PRO A 108 30.55 23.43 16.02
N VAL A 109 29.62 22.50 16.11
CA VAL A 109 29.91 21.18 16.66
C VAL A 109 30.86 20.54 15.68
N ILE A 110 32.17 20.59 15.97
CA ILE A 110 33.16 19.89 15.18
C ILE A 110 32.94 18.40 15.46
N PRO A 111 32.49 17.61 14.47
CA PRO A 111 32.28 16.18 14.67
C PRO A 111 33.59 15.51 15.09
N PRO A 112 33.56 14.55 16.03
CA PRO A 112 34.77 13.90 16.50
C PRO A 112 35.47 13.15 15.36
N LEU A 113 36.79 13.04 15.47
CA LEU A 113 37.61 12.25 14.56
C LEU A 113 37.24 10.76 14.70
N LEU A 114 37.02 10.12 13.56
CA LEU A 114 36.77 8.70 13.46
C LEU A 114 38.06 7.93 13.75
N GLN A 115 37.99 6.95 14.64
CA GLN A 115 39.16 6.16 15.03
C GLN A 115 39.60 5.18 13.91
N GLU A 116 40.89 4.85 13.89
CA GLU A 116 41.44 3.77 13.06
C GLU A 116 40.93 2.38 13.51
N PRO A 117 40.90 1.36 12.62
CA PRO A 117 41.43 1.33 11.26
C PRO A 117 40.43 1.85 10.20
N HIS A 118 40.96 2.60 9.22
CA HIS A 118 40.20 3.01 8.04
C HIS A 118 40.23 1.96 6.92
N PRO A 119 39.18 1.89 6.07
CA PRO A 119 39.14 1.05 4.87
C PRO A 119 40.39 1.17 3.99
N GLN A 120 40.79 0.05 3.37
CA GLN A 120 41.97 0.01 2.50
C GLN A 120 41.87 0.98 1.32
N LEU A 121 40.64 1.21 0.83
CA LEU A 121 40.36 2.20 -0.20
C LEU A 121 40.91 3.57 0.19
N PHE A 122 40.67 3.98 1.45
CA PHE A 122 41.17 5.25 1.94
C PHE A 122 42.69 5.15 2.08
N LYS A 123 43.25 4.07 2.66
CA LYS A 123 44.71 3.84 2.79
C LYS A 123 45.48 4.07 1.50
N ASN A 124 44.98 3.58 0.38
CA ASN A 124 45.74 3.55 -0.87
C ASN A 124 45.59 4.80 -1.74
N LEU A 125 44.55 5.62 -1.50
CA LEU A 125 44.24 6.77 -2.36
C LEU A 125 44.36 8.09 -1.58
N PRO A 126 45.00 9.13 -2.14
CA PRO A 126 45.04 10.47 -1.55
C PRO A 126 43.73 11.21 -1.87
N ILE A 127 42.65 10.82 -1.19
CA ILE A 127 41.31 11.37 -1.41
C ILE A 127 40.96 12.47 -0.40
N THR A 128 40.24 13.48 -0.87
CA THR A 128 39.58 14.51 -0.07
C THR A 128 38.14 14.64 -0.55
N GLY A 129 37.16 14.55 0.35
CA GLY A 129 35.76 14.59 -0.05
C GLY A 129 34.81 13.98 0.97
N THR A 130 33.61 13.63 0.54
CA THR A 130 32.52 13.16 1.40
C THR A 130 32.02 11.79 0.99
N ILE A 131 31.67 10.96 1.97
CA ILE A 131 31.03 9.66 1.74
C ILE A 131 29.81 9.56 2.61
N GLN A 132 28.66 9.28 2.00
CA GLN A 132 27.41 9.02 2.69
C GLN A 132 27.12 7.53 2.64
N LEU A 133 27.04 6.88 3.80
CA LEU A 133 26.73 5.46 3.94
C LEU A 133 25.32 5.31 4.50
N ASN A 134 24.43 4.67 3.76
CA ASN A 134 23.02 4.54 4.10
C ASN A 134 22.64 3.08 4.35
N ARG A 135 21.87 2.85 5.42
CA ARG A 135 21.23 1.58 5.75
C ARG A 135 19.76 1.84 6.03
N SER A 136 18.88 0.95 5.59
CA SER A 136 17.45 1.04 5.93
C SER A 136 16.85 -0.34 6.23
N PHE A 137 15.83 -0.34 7.07
CA PHE A 137 15.22 -1.53 7.66
C PHE A 137 14.65 -2.48 6.59
N GLU A 138 15.22 -3.68 6.51
CA GLU A 138 14.93 -4.75 5.53
C GLU A 138 15.33 -4.46 4.08
N ASN A 139 16.11 -3.41 3.83
CA ASN A 139 16.60 -3.06 2.49
C ASN A 139 18.12 -3.26 2.38
N HIS A 140 18.61 -3.31 1.14
CA HIS A 140 20.04 -3.34 0.86
C HIS A 140 20.71 -2.01 1.26
N PRO A 141 21.98 -2.06 1.73
CA PRO A 141 22.74 -0.84 2.02
C PRO A 141 23.11 -0.13 0.73
N THR A 142 23.14 1.20 0.77
CA THR A 142 23.58 2.04 -0.35
C THR A 142 24.62 3.04 0.12
N ALA A 143 25.45 3.54 -0.79
CA ALA A 143 26.35 4.63 -0.45
C ALA A 143 26.58 5.55 -1.64
N THR A 144 26.95 6.80 -1.36
CA THR A 144 27.44 7.74 -2.36
C THR A 144 28.77 8.30 -1.87
N ALA A 145 29.75 8.38 -2.76
CA ALA A 145 31.03 9.01 -2.47
C ALA A 145 31.31 10.08 -3.52
N SER A 146 31.78 11.24 -3.08
CA SER A 146 32.27 12.30 -3.95
C SER A 146 33.60 12.78 -3.42
N PHE A 147 34.67 12.63 -4.19
CA PHE A 147 36.00 13.04 -3.76
C PHE A 147 36.88 13.50 -4.90
N GLU A 148 37.81 14.39 -4.58
CA GLU A 148 38.89 14.80 -5.45
C GLU A 148 40.10 13.87 -5.30
N ILE A 149 40.73 13.52 -6.42
CA ILE A 149 41.92 12.69 -6.45
C ILE A 149 42.90 13.16 -7.53
N ALA A 150 44.19 13.23 -7.19
CA ALA A 150 45.26 13.59 -8.11
C ALA A 150 45.85 12.33 -8.80
N LEU A 151 45.02 11.65 -9.59
CA LEU A 151 45.43 10.49 -10.40
C LEU A 151 44.87 10.59 -11.83
N PRO A 152 45.55 10.03 -12.84
CA PRO A 152 45.01 9.95 -14.20
C PRO A 152 43.72 9.13 -14.26
N ARG A 153 42.76 9.56 -15.10
CA ARG A 153 41.48 8.86 -15.31
C ARG A 153 41.62 7.35 -15.54
N SER A 154 42.59 6.92 -16.34
CA SER A 154 42.82 5.49 -16.64
C SER A 154 43.18 4.68 -15.39
N VAL A 155 43.93 5.26 -14.46
CA VAL A 155 44.28 4.62 -13.19
C VAL A 155 43.05 4.53 -12.29
N ILE A 156 42.26 5.60 -12.22
CA ILE A 156 41.01 5.63 -11.44
C ILE A 156 40.03 4.57 -11.95
N GLN A 157 39.83 4.47 -13.27
CA GLN A 157 38.95 3.48 -13.89
C GLN A 157 39.39 2.04 -13.61
N ASN A 158 40.70 1.79 -13.57
CA ASN A 158 41.23 0.46 -13.25
C ASN A 158 41.06 0.10 -11.76
N ILE A 159 41.11 1.09 -10.86
CA ILE A 159 40.97 0.87 -9.41
C ILE A 159 39.50 0.76 -9.01
N LEU A 160 38.60 1.49 -9.65
CA LEU A 160 37.20 1.68 -9.26
C LEU A 160 36.21 1.19 -10.32
N SER A 161 36.46 0.05 -10.93
CA SER A 161 35.58 -0.49 -11.98
C SER A 161 34.17 -0.81 -11.43
N PRO A 162 33.08 -0.50 -12.18
CA PRO A 162 31.74 -0.99 -11.86
C PRO A 162 31.72 -2.51 -11.67
N GLY A 163 30.94 -2.98 -10.70
CA GLY A 163 30.91 -4.39 -10.26
C GLY A 163 31.92 -4.74 -9.17
N LEU A 164 32.89 -3.87 -8.85
CA LEU A 164 33.84 -4.09 -7.76
C LEU A 164 33.10 -4.10 -6.41
N GLU A 165 33.28 -5.17 -5.64
CA GLU A 165 32.80 -5.29 -4.26
C GLU A 165 33.79 -4.64 -3.28
N VAL A 166 33.28 -3.81 -2.37
CA VAL A 166 34.08 -3.10 -1.37
C VAL A 166 33.38 -3.16 -0.02
N ASP A 167 34.15 -3.37 1.05
CA ASP A 167 33.66 -3.22 2.42
C ASP A 167 34.09 -1.85 2.99
N ILE A 168 33.11 -1.02 3.34
CA ILE A 168 33.34 0.29 3.97
C ILE A 168 32.76 0.28 5.38
N TYR A 169 33.62 0.10 6.39
CA TYR A 169 33.25 0.04 7.81
C TYR A 169 32.19 -1.02 8.14
N GLY A 170 32.33 -2.22 7.58
CA GLY A 170 31.40 -3.33 7.79
C GLY A 170 30.12 -3.19 6.98
N LEU A 171 30.16 -2.46 5.87
CA LEU A 171 29.08 -2.39 4.88
C LEU A 171 29.51 -3.07 3.59
N PRO A 172 28.82 -4.14 3.18
CA PRO A 172 29.11 -4.79 1.92
C PRO A 172 28.46 -4.03 0.77
N LEU A 173 29.29 -3.32 0.01
CA LEU A 173 28.88 -2.46 -1.09
C LEU A 173 29.44 -2.96 -2.42
N ARG A 174 28.80 -2.58 -3.52
CA ARG A 174 29.28 -2.78 -4.88
C ARG A 174 29.22 -1.47 -5.64
N ILE A 175 30.24 -1.16 -6.44
CA ILE A 175 30.19 0.01 -7.34
C ILE A 175 29.16 -0.25 -8.44
N GLU A 176 28.07 0.52 -8.48
CA GLU A 176 27.07 0.46 -9.55
C GLU A 176 27.43 1.41 -10.69
N ASN A 177 27.75 2.65 -10.34
CA ASN A 177 28.06 3.70 -11.28
C ASN A 177 29.27 4.50 -10.82
N LEU A 178 30.10 4.90 -11.80
CA LEU A 178 31.30 5.68 -11.62
C LEU A 178 31.29 6.84 -12.62
N ASP A 179 31.28 8.07 -12.10
CA ASP A 179 31.46 9.29 -12.87
C ASP A 179 32.82 9.92 -12.55
N ILE A 180 33.56 10.32 -13.59
CA ILE A 180 34.90 10.91 -13.48
C ILE A 180 34.93 12.16 -14.33
N THR A 181 35.10 13.30 -13.67
CA THR A 181 35.25 14.61 -14.31
C THR A 181 36.69 15.10 -14.18
N GLU A 182 37.39 15.24 -15.30
CA GLU A 182 38.76 15.77 -15.33
C GLU A 182 38.73 17.29 -15.17
N LEU A 183 39.46 17.83 -14.19
CA LEU A 183 39.52 19.27 -13.98
C LEU A 183 40.50 19.93 -14.96
N PRO A 184 40.24 21.18 -15.41
CA PRO A 184 41.11 21.87 -16.35
C PRO A 184 42.55 22.00 -15.82
N ARG A 185 43.52 21.49 -16.57
CA ARG A 185 44.95 21.54 -16.21
C ARG A 185 45.52 22.94 -16.07
N THR A 186 44.84 23.94 -16.65
CA THR A 186 45.19 25.36 -16.50
C THR A 186 45.01 25.86 -15.07
N ILE A 187 44.10 25.25 -14.31
CA ILE A 187 43.81 25.59 -12.92
C ILE A 187 44.46 24.55 -11.98
N TYR A 188 44.44 23.26 -12.37
CA TYR A 188 44.93 22.13 -11.58
C TYR A 188 46.02 21.34 -12.32
N PRO A 189 47.31 21.74 -12.21
CA PRO A 189 48.40 21.12 -12.96
C PRO A 189 48.73 19.68 -12.50
N ASP A 190 48.21 19.26 -11.35
CA ASP A 190 48.33 17.92 -10.76
C ASP A 190 47.41 16.86 -11.40
N MET A 191 46.70 17.20 -12.48
CA MET A 191 45.76 16.32 -13.19
C MET A 191 44.63 15.79 -12.30
N ARG A 192 44.12 16.66 -11.42
CA ARG A 192 43.06 16.31 -10.47
C ARG A 192 41.75 15.96 -11.18
N CYS A 193 41.12 14.90 -10.71
CA CYS A 193 39.79 14.47 -11.15
C CYS A 193 38.82 14.57 -9.97
N ASN A 194 37.58 14.98 -10.24
CA ASN A 194 36.48 14.82 -9.32
C ASN A 194 35.74 13.52 -9.66
N VAL A 195 35.62 12.65 -8.67
CA VAL A 195 35.09 11.29 -8.81
C VAL A 195 33.83 11.17 -7.98
N THR A 196 32.73 10.77 -8.62
CA THR A 196 31.47 10.47 -7.96
C THR A 196 31.14 8.99 -8.16
N ILE A 197 30.86 8.29 -7.06
CA ILE A 197 30.59 6.85 -7.04
C ILE A 197 29.24 6.62 -6.38
N ASN A 198 28.39 5.85 -7.04
CA ASN A 198 27.18 5.30 -6.44
C ASN A 198 27.41 3.83 -6.15
N PHE A 199 27.10 3.43 -4.92
CA PHE A 199 27.23 2.06 -4.46
C PHE A 199 25.85 1.45 -4.17
N GLY A 200 25.65 0.24 -4.68
CA GLY A 200 24.55 -0.66 -4.34
C GLY A 200 24.98 -1.70 -3.31
N GLY A 201 24.02 -2.52 -2.88
CA GLY A 201 24.29 -3.61 -1.95
C GLY A 201 25.02 -4.76 -2.64
N LYS A 202 26.09 -5.29 -2.03
CA LYS A 202 26.83 -6.45 -2.57
C LYS A 202 25.90 -7.60 -2.98
N TRP A 203 24.90 -7.88 -2.16
CA TRP A 203 24.02 -9.05 -2.30
C TRP A 203 23.00 -8.92 -3.44
N GLU A 204 22.80 -7.73 -4.01
CA GLU A 204 21.80 -7.51 -5.08
C GLU A 204 22.15 -8.28 -6.35
N ASN A 205 23.43 -8.33 -6.74
CA ASN A 205 23.87 -9.03 -7.95
C ASN A 205 23.56 -10.53 -7.93
N TYR A 206 23.67 -11.13 -6.75
CA TYR A 206 23.47 -12.56 -6.55
C TYR A 206 21.99 -12.96 -6.63
N LEU A 207 21.08 -11.98 -6.55
CA LEU A 207 19.64 -12.18 -6.64
C LEU A 207 19.10 -12.04 -8.07
N GLU A 208 19.89 -11.52 -9.01
CA GLU A 208 19.50 -11.41 -10.42
C GLU A 208 19.55 -12.77 -11.14
N GLU A 209 20.32 -13.73 -10.63
CA GLU A 209 20.44 -15.06 -11.21
C GLU A 209 19.25 -15.96 -10.82
N PRO A 210 18.62 -16.68 -11.77
CA PRO A 210 17.51 -17.58 -11.45
C PRO A 210 17.97 -18.72 -10.55
N VAL A 211 17.37 -18.85 -9.38
CA VAL A 211 17.66 -19.93 -8.43
C VAL A 211 16.68 -21.07 -8.61
N PHE A 212 17.18 -22.24 -9.03
CA PHE A 212 16.35 -23.43 -9.17
C PHE A 212 15.89 -23.95 -7.80
N LEU A 213 14.58 -24.22 -7.72
CA LEU A 213 13.93 -24.69 -6.49
C LEU A 213 14.45 -26.08 -6.08
N ARG A 214 14.76 -26.94 -7.06
CA ARG A 214 15.25 -28.32 -6.84
C ARG A 214 16.77 -28.42 -6.91
N ASP A 215 17.33 -29.41 -6.21
CA ASP A 215 18.78 -29.68 -6.17
C ASP A 215 19.30 -30.36 -7.47
N ASP A 216 18.40 -30.94 -8.29
CA ASP A 216 18.70 -31.57 -9.58
C ASP A 216 18.58 -30.63 -10.80
N GLY A 217 18.18 -29.37 -10.60
CA GLY A 217 18.14 -28.35 -11.65
C GLY A 217 19.55 -27.82 -11.95
N ASN A 218 20.19 -28.33 -13.00
CA ASN A 218 21.39 -27.74 -13.59
C ASN A 218 21.03 -26.93 -14.84
N ASN A 219 21.77 -25.86 -15.14
CA ASN A 219 21.67 -25.03 -16.36
C ASN A 219 21.91 -25.77 -17.68
N ASN A 220 22.06 -27.09 -17.66
CA ASN A 220 22.16 -27.90 -18.87
C ASN A 220 20.81 -28.53 -19.16
N LEU A 221 20.22 -28.12 -20.28
CA LEU A 221 19.17 -28.85 -21.00
C LEU A 221 19.69 -30.26 -21.34
N ILE A 222 19.60 -31.18 -20.38
CA ILE A 222 19.72 -32.60 -20.68
C ILE A 222 18.30 -33.03 -21.08
N LEU A 223 18.07 -33.05 -22.40
CA LEU A 223 17.09 -33.96 -22.99
C LEU A 223 17.57 -35.36 -22.63
N ASP A 224 17.00 -35.97 -21.60
CA ASP A 224 17.01 -37.42 -21.53
C ASP A 224 15.65 -37.94 -21.09
N ASN A 225 15.19 -38.87 -21.92
CA ASN A 225 14.00 -39.68 -21.74
C ASN A 225 14.16 -40.53 -20.48
N GLU A 226 13.72 -40.01 -19.33
CA GLU A 226 13.49 -40.88 -18.17
C GLU A 226 12.17 -41.63 -18.32
N PRO A 227 12.15 -42.95 -18.06
CA PRO A 227 10.94 -43.74 -18.08
C PRO A 227 10.00 -43.31 -16.96
N ASP A 228 8.74 -43.18 -17.35
CA ASP A 228 7.65 -42.60 -16.60
C ASP A 228 7.37 -43.36 -15.27
N PRO A 229 7.57 -42.72 -14.09
CA PRO A 229 7.66 -43.35 -12.77
C PRO A 229 6.41 -44.14 -12.34
N ASP A 230 5.21 -43.86 -12.87
CA ASP A 230 4.01 -44.61 -12.48
C ASP A 230 3.94 -46.05 -13.04
N CYS A 231 4.92 -46.49 -13.85
CA CYS A 231 5.02 -47.86 -14.35
C CYS A 231 6.19 -48.64 -13.76
N GLY A 232 6.98 -48.02 -12.87
CA GLY A 232 8.10 -48.66 -12.20
C GLY A 232 7.63 -49.51 -11.03
N ILE A 233 7.87 -50.82 -11.10
CA ILE A 233 7.93 -51.68 -9.91
C ILE A 233 8.91 -51.02 -8.95
N GLY A 234 8.44 -50.77 -7.72
CA GLY A 234 9.10 -49.96 -6.70
C GLY A 234 10.61 -50.14 -6.64
N VAL A 235 11.32 -49.21 -7.25
CA VAL A 235 12.60 -48.77 -6.74
C VAL A 235 12.28 -47.45 -6.05
N ALA A 236 12.30 -47.47 -4.72
CA ALA A 236 12.30 -46.25 -3.94
C ALA A 236 13.53 -45.45 -4.35
N SER A 237 13.37 -44.59 -5.35
CA SER A 237 14.25 -43.44 -5.48
C SER A 237 13.98 -42.62 -4.24
N ASN A 238 14.92 -42.64 -3.29
CA ASN A 238 15.01 -41.64 -2.24
C ASN A 238 15.25 -40.27 -2.90
N ASN A 239 14.21 -39.70 -3.52
CA ASN A 239 14.27 -38.35 -4.05
C ASN A 239 14.23 -37.42 -2.83
N ASN A 240 15.42 -37.10 -2.32
CA ASN A 240 15.68 -36.12 -1.26
C ASN A 240 15.29 -34.67 -1.67
N ASN A 241 14.51 -34.49 -2.74
CA ASN A 241 14.16 -33.20 -3.37
C ASN A 241 12.71 -32.77 -3.10
N ARG A 242 12.04 -33.32 -2.07
CA ARG A 242 10.67 -32.92 -1.69
C ARG A 242 10.60 -31.68 -0.82
N GLU A 243 11.71 -31.35 -0.16
CA GLU A 243 11.82 -30.18 0.69
C GLU A 243 13.16 -29.48 0.43
N THR A 244 13.12 -28.16 0.31
CA THR A 244 14.32 -27.33 0.31
C THR A 244 14.25 -26.32 1.46
N THR A 245 15.31 -25.55 1.71
CA THR A 245 15.30 -24.48 2.70
C THR A 245 15.69 -23.18 2.02
N VAL A 246 15.19 -22.05 2.54
CA VAL A 246 15.63 -20.72 2.06
C VAL A 246 17.15 -20.57 2.17
N ILE A 247 17.75 -21.18 3.22
CA ILE A 247 19.20 -21.22 3.41
C ILE A 247 19.90 -21.91 2.23
N LYS A 248 19.39 -23.07 1.79
CA LYS A 248 19.94 -23.77 0.61
C LYS A 248 19.77 -22.93 -0.65
N LEU A 249 18.61 -22.29 -0.85
CA LEU A 249 18.35 -21.44 -2.02
C LEU A 249 19.27 -20.21 -2.05
N LEU A 250 19.46 -19.52 -0.93
CA LEU A 250 20.41 -18.41 -0.81
C LEU A 250 21.85 -18.87 -1.07
N ASN A 251 22.26 -20.02 -0.53
CA ASN A 251 23.59 -20.56 -0.79
C ASN A 251 23.80 -20.92 -2.27
N LYS A 252 22.75 -21.39 -2.98
CA LYS A 252 22.80 -21.60 -4.45
C LYS A 252 22.99 -20.31 -5.22
N ALA A 253 22.37 -19.22 -4.75
CA ALA A 253 22.58 -17.88 -5.26
C ALA A 253 23.98 -17.32 -4.92
N GLY A 254 24.81 -18.03 -4.13
CA GLY A 254 26.10 -17.53 -3.65
C GLY A 254 25.99 -16.60 -2.43
N ILE A 255 24.82 -16.54 -1.79
CA ILE A 255 24.54 -15.69 -0.64
C ILE A 255 24.61 -16.52 0.66
N PRO A 256 25.66 -16.33 1.49
CA PRO A 256 25.74 -16.97 2.80
C PRO A 256 24.65 -16.44 3.74
N TYR A 257 24.16 -17.32 4.63
CA TYR A 257 23.08 -17.04 5.57
C TYR A 257 23.55 -17.14 7.03
N THR A 258 23.10 -16.24 7.89
CA THR A 258 23.29 -16.32 9.35
C THR A 258 22.03 -15.92 10.10
N GLY A 259 21.64 -16.67 11.13
CA GLY A 259 20.47 -16.33 11.97
C GLY A 259 19.60 -17.53 12.34
N THR A 260 18.34 -17.25 12.66
CA THR A 260 17.36 -18.25 13.11
C THR A 260 17.08 -19.28 12.01
N ILE A 261 16.89 -20.55 12.36
CA ILE A 261 16.51 -21.58 11.38
C ILE A 261 15.07 -21.32 10.91
N LEU A 262 14.89 -21.15 9.61
CA LEU A 262 13.58 -20.96 8.98
C LEU A 262 12.96 -22.30 8.58
N LYS A 263 11.63 -22.35 8.50
CA LYS A 263 10.89 -23.53 8.03
C LYS A 263 11.26 -23.88 6.58
N THR A 264 11.11 -25.16 6.25
CA THR A 264 11.34 -25.70 4.92
C THR A 264 10.36 -25.12 3.89
N VAL A 265 10.73 -25.28 2.61
CA VAL A 265 9.92 -24.97 1.44
C VAL A 265 9.52 -26.31 0.85
N ASN A 266 8.21 -26.60 0.87
CA ASN A 266 7.66 -27.83 0.32
C ASN A 266 7.63 -27.72 -1.21
N ILE A 267 8.13 -28.74 -1.89
CA ILE A 267 8.17 -28.81 -3.36
C ILE A 267 7.09 -29.81 -3.81
N PRO A 268 6.00 -29.38 -4.47
CA PRO A 268 4.98 -30.28 -4.99
C PRO A 268 5.56 -31.35 -5.93
N ASN A 269 4.96 -32.55 -5.94
CA ASN A 269 5.46 -33.69 -6.73
C ASN A 269 5.58 -33.40 -8.23
N ASP A 270 4.69 -32.56 -8.78
CA ASP A 270 4.63 -32.23 -10.20
C ASP A 270 5.49 -31.01 -10.58
N THR A 271 6.34 -30.52 -9.66
CA THR A 271 7.16 -29.33 -9.92
C THR A 271 8.28 -29.65 -10.93
N PRO A 272 8.34 -28.93 -12.07
CA PRO A 272 9.37 -29.11 -13.09
C PRO A 272 10.80 -28.96 -12.55
N ARG A 273 11.78 -29.62 -13.18
CA ARG A 273 13.20 -29.54 -12.78
C ARG A 273 13.79 -28.14 -12.97
N ASP A 274 13.29 -27.41 -13.94
CA ASP A 274 13.65 -26.03 -14.29
C ASP A 274 12.84 -24.98 -13.53
N ALA A 275 11.99 -25.38 -12.58
CA ALA A 275 11.24 -24.44 -11.76
C ALA A 275 12.19 -23.56 -10.92
N THR A 276 12.11 -22.26 -11.14
CA THR A 276 12.86 -21.25 -10.39
C THR A 276 12.03 -20.72 -9.23
N ALA A 277 12.70 -20.29 -8.16
CA ALA A 277 12.08 -19.63 -7.03
C ALA A 277 12.79 -18.32 -6.72
N ASP A 278 12.05 -17.33 -6.25
CA ASP A 278 12.61 -16.09 -5.70
C ASP A 278 12.97 -16.31 -4.21
N PRO A 279 14.27 -16.40 -3.86
CA PRO A 279 14.69 -16.63 -2.49
C PRO A 279 14.31 -15.49 -1.54
N VAL A 280 14.21 -14.24 -2.03
CA VAL A 280 13.91 -13.06 -1.22
C VAL A 280 12.44 -13.05 -0.81
N ALA A 281 11.54 -13.32 -1.76
CA ALA A 281 10.12 -13.45 -1.46
C ALA A 281 9.87 -14.56 -0.42
N LEU A 282 10.47 -15.75 -0.65
CA LEU A 282 10.36 -16.88 0.27
C LEU A 282 10.97 -16.60 1.66
N LEU A 283 12.05 -15.83 1.71
CA LEU A 283 12.68 -15.35 2.95
C LEU A 283 11.70 -14.44 3.72
N GLN A 284 11.16 -13.41 3.07
CA GLN A 284 10.25 -12.45 3.69
C GLN A 284 8.99 -13.11 4.28
N GLU A 285 8.39 -14.06 3.55
CA GLU A 285 7.22 -14.81 4.02
C GLU A 285 7.51 -15.60 5.31
N ARG A 286 8.67 -16.25 5.38
CA ARG A 286 9.08 -17.10 6.52
C ARG A 286 9.55 -16.30 7.72
N LEU A 287 10.14 -15.13 7.50
CA LEU A 287 10.61 -14.25 8.57
C LEU A 287 9.50 -13.82 9.51
N ARG A 288 8.31 -13.54 8.98
CA ARG A 288 7.15 -13.13 9.79
C ARG A 288 6.72 -14.25 10.73
N VAL A 289 6.61 -15.47 10.23
CA VAL A 289 6.29 -16.66 11.04
C VAL A 289 7.34 -16.91 12.11
N ALA A 290 8.62 -16.67 11.81
CA ALA A 290 9.74 -16.78 12.74
C ALA A 290 9.92 -15.55 13.67
N ASN A 291 8.98 -14.60 13.69
CA ASN A 291 9.06 -13.36 14.48
C ASN A 291 10.38 -12.59 14.28
N SER A 292 10.86 -12.52 13.04
CA SER A 292 12.18 -12.00 12.68
C SER A 292 12.11 -11.03 11.48
N PHE A 293 13.21 -10.31 11.26
CA PHE A 293 13.44 -9.43 10.10
C PHE A 293 14.84 -9.68 9.53
N VAL A 294 15.07 -9.24 8.28
CA VAL A 294 16.34 -9.41 7.58
C VAL A 294 17.20 -8.15 7.66
N ARG A 295 18.52 -8.35 7.74
CA ARG A 295 19.57 -7.35 7.64
C ARG A 295 20.52 -7.71 6.50
N TRP A 296 20.57 -6.83 5.51
CA TRP A 296 21.47 -6.96 4.36
C TRP A 296 22.83 -6.29 4.60
N SER A 297 22.97 -5.55 5.70
CA SER A 297 24.15 -4.73 5.99
C SER A 297 25.34 -5.52 6.54
N ASN A 298 25.31 -6.86 6.59
CA ASN A 298 26.37 -7.68 7.16
C ASN A 298 27.28 -8.23 6.05
N PRO A 299 28.60 -7.98 6.08
CA PRO A 299 29.49 -8.32 4.99
C PRO A 299 29.78 -9.81 4.85
N ALA A 300 29.58 -10.60 5.92
CA ALA A 300 29.86 -12.02 5.90
C ALA A 300 28.68 -12.87 5.40
N ALA A 301 27.44 -12.43 5.64
CA ALA A 301 26.22 -13.17 5.34
C ALA A 301 24.98 -12.28 5.47
N VAL A 302 23.87 -12.68 4.82
CA VAL A 302 22.55 -12.12 5.08
C VAL A 302 22.11 -12.54 6.48
N GLU A 303 21.87 -11.56 7.35
CA GLU A 303 21.61 -11.76 8.77
C GLU A 303 20.11 -11.71 9.06
N VAL A 304 19.60 -12.73 9.75
CA VAL A 304 18.21 -12.79 10.23
C VAL A 304 18.18 -12.59 11.73
N THR A 305 17.57 -11.49 12.16
CA THR A 305 17.49 -11.07 13.55
C THR A 305 16.04 -11.15 14.05
N GLN A 306 15.83 -11.67 15.25
CA GLN A 306 14.50 -11.67 15.87
C GLN A 306 14.05 -10.25 16.21
N ILE A 307 12.74 -10.02 16.21
CA ILE A 307 12.16 -8.84 16.86
C ILE A 307 12.64 -8.86 18.32
N ASN A 308 13.41 -7.84 18.73
CA ASN A 308 14.12 -7.69 20.03
C ASN A 308 15.53 -8.25 20.13
N GLY A 309 16.08 -8.84 19.07
CA GLY A 309 17.44 -9.38 19.06
C GLY A 309 18.54 -8.35 18.77
N GLY A 310 18.20 -7.12 18.40
CA GLY A 310 19.17 -6.06 18.08
C GLY A 310 19.93 -5.53 19.30
N ALA A 311 21.05 -4.82 19.05
CA ALA A 311 21.81 -4.17 20.10
C ALA A 311 21.00 -3.03 20.75
N ILE A 312 21.34 -2.64 21.97
CA ILE A 312 20.69 -1.53 22.68
C ILE A 312 21.70 -0.40 22.86
N TRP A 313 21.36 0.77 22.34
CA TRP A 313 22.13 2.00 22.44
C TRP A 313 21.46 2.97 23.39
N ASN A 314 22.23 3.64 24.25
CA ASN A 314 21.71 4.61 25.21
C ASN A 314 22.47 5.94 25.05
N TYR A 315 21.75 7.03 24.81
CA TYR A 315 22.32 8.36 24.60
C TYR A 315 21.71 9.40 25.57
N ARG A 316 22.52 10.37 25.97
CA ARG A 316 22.10 11.54 26.76
C ARG A 316 21.75 12.71 25.85
N ASP A 317 21.01 13.67 26.38
CA ASP A 317 20.63 14.90 25.66
C ASP A 317 21.86 15.64 25.11
N THR A 318 22.95 15.68 25.90
CA THR A 318 24.23 16.31 25.53
C THR A 318 24.97 15.63 24.37
N GLU A 319 24.56 14.42 23.99
CA GLU A 319 25.20 13.64 22.92
C GLU A 319 24.39 13.69 21.61
N ILE A 320 23.23 14.36 21.62
CA ILE A 320 22.40 14.58 20.43
C ILE A 320 22.89 15.86 19.76
N LEU A 321 23.16 15.77 18.47
CA LEU A 321 23.57 16.87 17.63
C LEU A 321 22.33 17.47 16.96
N GLY A 322 22.11 18.77 17.14
CA GLY A 322 21.02 19.50 16.49
C GLY A 322 19.63 19.21 17.07
N GLU A 323 18.61 19.59 16.29
CA GLU A 323 17.21 19.48 16.68
C GLU A 323 16.66 18.06 16.42
N ILE A 324 15.71 17.64 17.26
CA ILE A 324 14.97 16.39 17.06
C ILE A 324 13.67 16.69 16.34
N THR A 325 13.52 16.19 15.12
CA THR A 325 12.27 16.33 14.37
C THR A 325 11.38 15.12 14.63
N THR A 326 10.14 15.32 15.07
CA THR A 326 9.16 14.26 15.30
C THR A 326 8.03 14.36 14.28
N ASN A 327 7.81 13.27 13.53
CA ASN A 327 6.68 13.12 12.60
C ASN A 327 5.74 12.03 13.14
N TYR A 328 4.43 12.28 13.01
CA TYR A 328 3.43 11.37 13.58
C TYR A 328 2.16 11.34 12.75
N ASP A 329 1.88 10.19 12.15
CA ASP A 329 0.60 9.88 11.52
C ASP A 329 -0.13 8.82 12.35
N ALA A 330 -1.33 9.15 12.83
CA ALA A 330 -2.14 8.25 13.66
C ALA A 330 -3.46 7.93 12.98
N ILE A 331 -3.79 6.64 12.88
CA ILE A 331 -5.07 6.18 12.34
C ILE A 331 -6.03 5.77 13.46
N ASP A 332 -5.53 5.57 14.70
CA ASP A 332 -6.27 5.02 15.84
C ASP A 332 -7.65 5.65 16.06
N LYS A 333 -8.67 4.80 16.10
CA LYS A 333 -10.06 5.20 16.36
C LYS A 333 -10.27 5.80 17.77
N ALA A 334 -9.49 5.39 18.76
CA ALA A 334 -9.48 5.98 20.10
C ALA A 334 -8.91 7.41 20.08
N SER A 335 -7.96 7.70 19.19
CA SER A 335 -7.43 9.06 18.99
C SER A 335 -8.49 10.02 18.44
N ARG A 336 -9.34 9.55 17.52
CA ARG A 336 -10.46 10.32 16.94
C ARG A 336 -11.56 10.70 17.94
N LYS A 337 -11.64 10.01 19.09
CA LYS A 337 -12.65 10.25 20.15
C LYS A 337 -12.14 11.08 21.33
N ARG A 338 -10.85 11.43 21.40
CA ARG A 338 -10.36 12.29 22.48
C ARG A 338 -10.89 13.70 22.26
N LYS A 339 -11.76 14.17 23.16
CA LYS A 339 -12.00 15.62 23.31
C LYS A 339 -10.66 16.25 23.60
N ILE A 340 -10.26 17.22 22.77
CA ILE A 340 -9.07 18.04 22.99
C ILE A 340 -9.24 18.73 24.34
N SER A 341 -8.64 18.18 25.38
CA SER A 341 -8.43 18.84 26.66
C SER A 341 -7.03 19.40 26.60
N ILE A 342 -6.87 20.60 26.07
CA ILE A 342 -5.61 21.34 26.20
C ILE A 342 -5.48 21.69 27.69
N PRO A 343 -4.54 21.08 28.44
CA PRO A 343 -4.24 21.54 29.78
C PRO A 343 -3.87 23.02 29.69
N ASN A 344 -4.37 23.86 30.59
CA ASN A 344 -3.92 25.24 30.64
C ASN A 344 -2.48 25.28 31.17
N TYR A 345 -1.52 25.09 30.27
CA TYR A 345 -0.09 25.23 30.56
C TYR A 345 0.30 26.70 30.83
N ASN A 346 -0.58 27.64 30.45
CA ASN A 346 -0.54 29.06 30.85
C ASN A 346 -1.45 29.32 32.05
N SER A 347 -1.38 28.49 33.09
CA SER A 347 -1.86 28.96 34.39
C SER A 347 -1.02 30.19 34.75
N LEU A 348 -1.63 31.38 34.74
CA LEU A 348 -1.04 32.59 35.32
C LEU A 348 -0.43 32.18 36.67
N PRO A 349 0.88 32.39 36.92
CA PRO A 349 1.46 32.09 38.21
C PRO A 349 0.61 32.75 39.27
N SER A 350 0.02 31.95 40.15
CA SER A 350 -0.80 32.44 41.24
C SER A 350 0.11 33.27 42.14
N ASN A 351 0.04 34.59 41.95
CA ASN A 351 0.79 35.67 42.62
C ASN A 351 2.15 36.04 42.02
N LEU A 352 2.14 36.90 41.00
CA LEU A 352 3.25 37.83 40.70
C LEU A 352 3.29 39.05 41.64
N ILE A 353 2.37 39.16 42.61
CA ILE A 353 2.26 40.31 43.51
C ILE A 353 3.09 40.14 44.79
N THR A 354 3.61 38.94 45.06
CA THR A 354 4.48 38.68 46.22
C THR A 354 5.70 37.90 45.77
N PHE A 355 6.87 38.54 45.75
CA PHE A 355 8.14 37.82 45.74
C PHE A 355 8.12 36.80 46.88
N PRO A 356 8.41 35.51 46.64
CA PRO A 356 8.47 34.53 47.70
C PRO A 356 9.54 34.95 48.69
N SER A 357 9.17 35.05 49.97
CA SER A 357 10.05 35.47 51.07
C SER A 357 11.20 34.48 51.36
N SER A 358 11.21 33.34 50.68
CA SER A 358 12.30 32.38 50.68
C SER A 358 12.53 31.86 49.26
N PRO A 359 13.79 31.73 48.79
CA PRO A 359 14.08 31.08 47.52
C PRO A 359 13.53 29.65 47.55
N VAL A 360 12.51 29.38 46.75
CA VAL A 360 12.04 28.01 46.51
C VAL A 360 13.09 27.38 45.61
N PRO A 361 13.78 26.30 46.03
CA PRO A 361 14.74 25.65 45.16
C PRO A 361 14.01 25.18 43.89
N PRO A 362 14.62 25.33 42.70
CA PRO A 362 14.01 24.87 41.47
C PRO A 362 13.63 23.39 41.61
N PRO A 363 12.46 22.99 41.10
CA PRO A 363 12.05 21.59 41.16
C PRO A 363 13.13 20.73 40.49
N ILE A 364 13.60 19.69 41.18
CA ILE A 364 14.57 18.74 40.63
C ILE A 364 13.91 18.10 39.40
N PRO A 365 14.47 18.23 38.18
CA PRO A 365 13.90 17.61 37.00
C PRO A 365 13.86 16.10 37.19
N GLN A 366 12.65 15.53 37.20
CA GLN A 366 12.45 14.09 37.29
C GLN A 366 12.39 13.52 35.89
N LEU A 367 13.22 12.50 35.62
CA LEU A 367 13.14 11.73 34.38
C LEU A 367 11.78 11.03 34.32
N ARG A 368 10.99 11.31 33.27
CA ARG A 368 9.68 10.70 33.03
C ARG A 368 9.76 9.74 31.86
N ASN A 369 8.94 8.69 31.89
CA ASN A 369 8.75 7.87 30.70
C ASN A 369 7.82 8.61 29.73
N GLU A 370 8.11 8.52 28.44
CA GLU A 370 7.25 9.06 27.39
C GLU A 370 5.81 8.52 27.50
N PRO A 371 4.78 9.37 27.36
CA PRO A 371 3.39 8.91 27.37
C PRO A 371 3.11 7.95 26.19
N PRO A 372 2.16 7.01 26.34
CA PRO A 372 1.76 6.13 25.24
C PRO A 372 1.10 6.95 24.11
N THR A 373 1.63 6.87 22.89
CA THR A 373 1.02 7.42 21.68
C THR A 373 0.15 6.38 21.00
N ASN A 374 -0.80 6.85 20.20
CA ASN A 374 -1.74 5.99 19.47
C ASN A 374 -1.04 5.30 18.28
N LEU A 375 -1.61 4.18 17.83
CA LEU A 375 -1.06 3.36 16.74
C LEU A 375 -1.29 4.03 15.37
N SER A 376 -0.35 3.82 14.46
CA SER A 376 -0.50 4.18 13.05
C SER A 376 -1.09 3.05 12.22
N PHE A 377 -0.84 1.80 12.62
CA PHE A 377 -1.38 0.61 11.97
C PHE A 377 -2.17 -0.24 12.96
N GLU A 378 -3.38 -0.60 12.56
CA GLU A 378 -4.36 -1.30 13.40
C GLU A 378 -5.05 -2.43 12.65
N TYR A 379 -5.37 -3.51 13.38
CA TYR A 379 -6.30 -4.51 12.88
C TYR A 379 -7.68 -4.18 13.43
N PRO A 380 -8.65 -3.73 12.60
CA PRO A 380 -9.99 -3.44 13.06
C PRO A 380 -10.70 -4.74 13.49
N ASN A 381 -11.35 -5.43 12.55
CA ASN A 381 -11.74 -6.82 12.68
C ASN A 381 -11.32 -7.50 11.39
N VAL A 382 -10.17 -8.16 11.41
CA VAL A 382 -9.62 -8.80 10.20
C VAL A 382 -9.77 -10.30 10.31
N GLU A 383 -10.32 -10.92 9.27
CA GLU A 383 -10.48 -12.35 9.19
C GLU A 383 -9.14 -13.02 8.91
N LEU A 384 -8.67 -13.85 9.84
CA LEU A 384 -7.47 -14.65 9.65
C LEU A 384 -7.83 -15.88 8.82
N THR A 385 -7.41 -15.87 7.57
CA THR A 385 -7.67 -16.92 6.58
C THR A 385 -6.45 -17.82 6.41
N GLY A 386 -6.67 -19.13 6.38
CA GLY A 386 -5.61 -20.13 6.24
C GLY A 386 -6.04 -21.52 6.70
N GLU A 387 -5.37 -22.55 6.18
CA GLU A 387 -5.57 -23.93 6.60
C GLU A 387 -4.75 -24.22 7.86
N PHE A 388 -5.25 -23.79 9.02
CA PHE A 388 -4.55 -24.00 10.28
C PHE A 388 -4.86 -25.41 10.82
N SER A 389 -3.84 -26.26 10.87
CA SER A 389 -3.96 -27.55 11.53
C SER A 389 -4.32 -27.34 13.02
N GLN A 390 -5.36 -28.02 13.49
CA GLN A 390 -5.55 -28.18 14.93
C GLN A 390 -4.54 -29.23 15.41
N PRO A 391 -3.89 -29.05 16.59
CA PRO A 391 -2.89 -29.99 17.06
C PRO A 391 -3.54 -31.32 17.49
N LYS A 392 -3.61 -32.26 16.55
CA LYS A 392 -3.79 -33.73 16.58
C LYS A 392 -4.20 -34.10 15.15
N ASP A 393 -3.48 -34.88 14.36
CA ASP A 393 -2.84 -36.18 14.59
C ASP A 393 -1.81 -36.40 13.48
N LYS A 394 -0.73 -37.14 13.78
CA LYS A 394 0.32 -37.49 12.81
C LYS A 394 -0.27 -38.38 11.73
N GLU A 395 -0.20 -37.94 10.49
CA GLU A 395 -0.58 -38.74 9.32
C GLU A 395 0.36 -39.94 9.18
N GLN A 396 -0.23 -41.14 9.26
CA GLN A 396 0.40 -42.35 8.74
C GLN A 396 0.09 -42.42 7.24
N GLU A 397 1.11 -42.34 6.39
CA GLU A 397 0.98 -42.75 5.00
C GLU A 397 0.68 -44.25 4.93
N LYS A 398 -0.41 -44.63 4.24
CA LYS A 398 -0.62 -46.00 3.77
C LYS A 398 -1.15 -46.04 2.33
N THR A 399 -0.29 -46.60 1.49
CA THR A 399 -0.49 -47.46 0.31
C THR A 399 -1.68 -47.21 -0.62
N GLN A 400 -1.30 -46.92 -1.87
CA GLN A 400 -2.11 -46.71 -3.06
C GLN A 400 -3.09 -47.86 -3.35
N GLY A 401 -4.39 -47.55 -3.30
CA GLY A 401 -5.43 -48.28 -4.01
C GLY A 401 -5.68 -47.67 -5.40
N ASN A 402 -5.84 -48.55 -6.40
CA ASN A 402 -6.18 -48.23 -7.79
C ASN A 402 -7.69 -47.93 -7.91
N SER A 403 -8.08 -46.66 -7.97
CA SER A 403 -9.40 -46.25 -8.46
C SER A 403 -9.24 -45.32 -9.66
N LYS A 404 -10.10 -45.52 -10.67
CA LYS A 404 -10.07 -44.80 -11.95
C LYS A 404 -10.61 -43.37 -11.73
N PRO A 405 -9.92 -42.31 -12.18
CA PRO A 405 -10.47 -40.95 -12.11
C PRO A 405 -11.74 -40.87 -12.96
N ARG A 406 -12.79 -40.28 -12.39
CA ARG A 406 -14.06 -40.00 -13.05
C ARG A 406 -14.50 -38.56 -12.75
N TYR A 407 -15.13 -37.92 -13.72
CA TYR A 407 -15.81 -36.66 -13.53
C TYR A 407 -17.17 -36.92 -12.88
N VAL A 408 -17.42 -36.33 -11.72
CA VAL A 408 -18.69 -36.46 -11.01
C VAL A 408 -19.44 -35.13 -11.10
N LYS A 409 -20.72 -35.20 -11.49
CA LYS A 409 -21.59 -34.04 -11.58
C LYS A 409 -21.90 -33.51 -10.18
N LYS A 410 -21.61 -32.24 -9.92
CA LYS A 410 -22.02 -31.56 -8.68
C LYS A 410 -23.54 -31.43 -8.62
N GLU A 411 -24.10 -31.58 -7.43
CA GLU A 411 -25.50 -31.21 -7.19
C GLU A 411 -25.68 -29.68 -7.20
N PRO A 412 -26.77 -29.16 -7.79
CA PRO A 412 -27.02 -27.73 -7.87
C PRO A 412 -27.25 -27.12 -6.48
N LYS A 413 -26.25 -26.40 -5.98
CA LYS A 413 -26.37 -25.58 -4.78
C LYS A 413 -26.80 -24.17 -5.17
N ARG A 414 -28.01 -23.79 -4.76
CA ARG A 414 -28.52 -22.42 -4.90
C ARG A 414 -28.26 -21.65 -3.61
N ARG A 415 -27.66 -20.46 -3.71
CA ARG A 415 -27.44 -19.57 -2.57
C ARG A 415 -27.87 -18.15 -2.93
N ILE A 416 -28.40 -17.42 -1.95
CA ILE A 416 -28.72 -16.00 -2.10
C ILE A 416 -27.68 -15.21 -1.29
N ARG A 417 -26.95 -14.32 -1.96
CA ARG A 417 -26.03 -13.37 -1.33
C ARG A 417 -26.69 -11.99 -1.29
N ILE A 418 -26.56 -11.28 -0.18
CA ILE A 418 -27.04 -9.90 -0.06
C ILE A 418 -25.81 -8.99 -0.07
N ASP A 419 -25.72 -8.14 -1.09
CA ASP A 419 -24.67 -7.14 -1.23
C ASP A 419 -25.25 -5.74 -0.91
N GLY A 420 -24.48 -4.86 -0.26
CA GLY A 420 -24.92 -3.51 0.14
C GLY A 420 -25.52 -3.42 1.56
N ASP A 421 -26.34 -2.38 1.80
CA ASP A 421 -26.93 -2.10 3.12
C ASP A 421 -28.13 -3.03 3.39
N LYS A 422 -27.99 -3.95 4.36
CA LYS A 422 -29.06 -4.88 4.77
C LYS A 422 -30.34 -4.14 5.19
N ASP A 423 -30.17 -2.95 5.77
CA ASP A 423 -31.22 -2.08 6.26
C ASP A 423 -31.55 -0.93 5.29
N ALA A 424 -31.34 -1.11 3.97
CA ALA A 424 -31.67 -0.09 2.95
C ALA A 424 -33.12 0.40 3.01
N HIS A 425 -34.06 -0.46 3.43
CA HIS A 425 -35.47 -0.13 3.63
C HIS A 425 -35.74 0.78 4.83
N LYS A 426 -34.75 1.02 5.70
CA LYS A 426 -34.82 1.96 6.82
C LYS A 426 -34.06 3.24 6.47
N PHE A 427 -34.67 4.39 6.76
CA PHE A 427 -34.03 5.69 6.56
C PHE A 427 -32.75 5.84 7.41
N PRO A 428 -31.83 6.76 7.04
CA PRO A 428 -30.57 6.96 7.77
C PRO A 428 -30.79 7.34 9.24
N GLU A 429 -30.03 6.68 10.13
CA GLU A 429 -30.05 6.96 11.57
C GLU A 429 -29.75 8.44 11.86
N GLY A 430 -30.47 9.03 12.82
CA GLY A 430 -30.35 10.46 13.18
C GLY A 430 -31.28 11.39 12.40
N THR A 431 -31.99 10.90 11.37
CA THR A 431 -33.01 11.71 10.68
C THR A 431 -34.30 11.78 11.49
N THR A 432 -34.53 12.88 12.21
CA THR A 432 -35.73 13.06 13.06
C THR A 432 -36.89 13.74 12.35
N SER A 433 -36.61 14.64 11.40
CA SER A 433 -37.61 15.30 10.55
C SER A 433 -36.98 15.77 9.25
N ILE A 434 -37.77 15.86 8.18
CA ILE A 434 -37.35 16.42 6.89
C ILE A 434 -37.73 17.89 6.87
N GLN A 435 -36.75 18.80 6.78
CA GLN A 435 -36.99 20.25 6.87
C GLN A 435 -36.56 21.02 5.63
N VAL A 436 -35.84 20.40 4.70
CA VAL A 436 -35.28 21.05 3.52
C VAL A 436 -35.44 20.17 2.28
N MET A 437 -35.63 20.81 1.12
CA MET A 437 -35.81 20.12 -0.17
C MET A 437 -34.56 19.35 -0.62
N SER A 438 -33.37 19.76 -0.19
CA SER A 438 -32.11 19.05 -0.50
C SER A 438 -32.04 17.64 0.07
N MET A 439 -32.95 17.25 0.97
CA MET A 439 -33.06 15.86 1.42
C MET A 439 -33.75 14.94 0.40
N CYS A 440 -34.39 15.47 -0.64
CA CYS A 440 -35.02 14.68 -1.69
C CYS A 440 -33.97 14.00 -2.57
N PHE A 441 -34.17 12.73 -2.94
CA PHE A 441 -33.13 11.92 -3.58
C PHE A 441 -32.61 12.50 -4.90
N ASP A 442 -33.49 13.11 -5.70
CA ASP A 442 -33.16 13.67 -7.02
C ASP A 442 -32.53 15.06 -6.96
N LEU A 443 -32.41 15.64 -5.75
CA LEU A 443 -31.71 16.87 -5.40
C LEU A 443 -30.39 16.60 -4.61
N GLY A 444 -29.92 15.35 -4.60
CA GLY A 444 -28.70 14.95 -3.89
C GLY A 444 -28.91 14.50 -2.44
N GLY A 445 -30.16 14.22 -2.06
CA GLY A 445 -30.50 13.66 -0.76
C GLY A 445 -29.91 12.25 -0.52
N PRO A 446 -29.90 11.77 0.73
CA PRO A 446 -29.31 10.48 1.06
C PRO A 446 -30.08 9.31 0.44
N THR A 447 -29.35 8.33 -0.07
CA THR A 447 -29.89 7.08 -0.63
C THR A 447 -29.21 5.86 -0.02
N LYS A 448 -29.91 4.73 0.04
CA LYS A 448 -29.33 3.43 0.41
C LYS A 448 -29.67 2.38 -0.63
N SER A 449 -28.74 1.48 -0.94
CA SER A 449 -28.93 0.42 -1.92
C SER A 449 -28.60 -0.95 -1.35
N ARG A 450 -29.32 -1.96 -1.83
CA ARG A 450 -29.03 -3.38 -1.59
C ARG A 450 -29.27 -4.20 -2.85
N GLN A 451 -28.58 -5.33 -2.96
CA GLN A 451 -28.74 -6.27 -4.06
C GLN A 451 -28.91 -7.69 -3.52
N PHE A 452 -29.89 -8.42 -4.06
CA PHE A 452 -30.06 -9.85 -3.83
C PHE A 452 -29.52 -10.61 -5.03
N VAL A 453 -28.38 -11.28 -4.86
CA VAL A 453 -27.70 -12.05 -5.91
C VAL A 453 -28.00 -13.53 -5.70
N SER A 454 -28.81 -14.09 -6.60
CA SER A 454 -29.06 -15.53 -6.67
C SER A 454 -27.96 -16.20 -7.47
N LEU A 455 -27.26 -17.14 -6.83
CA LEU A 455 -26.15 -17.89 -7.39
C LEU A 455 -26.53 -19.37 -7.55
N GLU A 456 -26.17 -19.96 -8.68
CA GLU A 456 -26.28 -21.40 -8.96
C GLU A 456 -24.93 -21.90 -9.46
N PHE A 457 -24.31 -22.85 -8.74
CA PHE A 457 -22.91 -23.26 -9.00
C PHE A 457 -21.93 -22.07 -9.03
N GLU A 458 -22.17 -21.08 -8.17
CA GLU A 458 -21.40 -19.82 -8.09
C GLU A 458 -21.54 -18.89 -9.31
N ALA A 459 -22.32 -19.27 -10.34
CA ALA A 459 -22.71 -18.36 -11.41
C ALA A 459 -23.93 -17.51 -11.00
N GLU A 460 -23.93 -16.24 -11.38
CA GLU A 460 -25.06 -15.34 -11.22
C GLU A 460 -26.20 -15.75 -12.17
N ILE A 461 -27.37 -16.05 -11.60
CA ILE A 461 -28.57 -16.37 -12.39
C ILE A 461 -29.60 -15.23 -12.35
N GLN A 462 -29.65 -14.49 -11.23
CA GLN A 462 -30.56 -13.37 -11.05
C GLN A 462 -29.98 -12.37 -10.04
N ILE A 463 -30.11 -11.08 -10.34
CA ILE A 463 -29.78 -9.99 -9.42
C ILE A 463 -31.02 -9.12 -9.26
N VAL A 464 -31.46 -8.88 -8.03
CA VAL A 464 -32.51 -7.90 -7.72
C VAL A 464 -31.86 -6.73 -7.00
N SER A 465 -31.76 -5.58 -7.68
CA SER A 465 -31.21 -4.34 -7.15
C SER A 465 -32.32 -3.45 -6.63
N GLU A 466 -32.21 -2.96 -5.40
CA GLU A 466 -33.16 -2.05 -4.76
C GLU A 466 -32.42 -0.83 -4.22
N THR A 467 -32.89 0.37 -4.59
CA THR A 467 -32.40 1.65 -4.07
C THR A 467 -33.53 2.41 -3.42
N TRP A 468 -33.28 2.93 -2.23
CA TRP A 468 -34.22 3.66 -1.39
C TRP A 468 -33.73 5.10 -1.19
N GLY A 469 -34.67 6.04 -1.09
CA GLY A 469 -34.39 7.46 -0.89
C GLY A 469 -35.62 8.21 -0.39
N PHE A 470 -35.46 9.46 -0.01
CA PHE A 470 -36.60 10.31 0.35
C PHE A 470 -37.28 10.86 -0.91
N ILE A 471 -38.59 10.60 -1.03
CA ILE A 471 -39.45 11.04 -2.13
C ILE A 471 -40.53 11.95 -1.56
N PHE A 472 -40.49 13.25 -1.88
CA PHE A 472 -41.51 14.21 -1.45
C PHE A 472 -41.48 15.49 -2.30
N THR A 473 -42.60 16.19 -2.36
CA THR A 473 -42.71 17.60 -2.83
C THR A 473 -42.77 18.54 -1.63
N ALA A 474 -42.43 19.82 -1.81
CA ALA A 474 -42.49 20.78 -0.71
C ALA A 474 -43.88 20.87 -0.09
N ARG A 475 -44.95 20.81 -0.90
CA ARG A 475 -46.34 20.81 -0.40
C ARG A 475 -46.66 19.62 0.50
N GLU A 476 -46.12 18.44 0.23
CA GLU A 476 -46.38 17.22 1.03
C GLU A 476 -45.74 17.26 2.42
N ILE A 477 -44.67 18.04 2.59
CA ILE A 477 -43.98 18.21 3.86
C ILE A 477 -44.24 19.58 4.50
N TYR A 478 -45.08 20.43 3.91
CA TYR A 478 -45.36 21.76 4.45
C TYR A 478 -46.45 21.73 5.51
N ASP A 479 -46.11 22.23 6.70
CA ASP A 479 -47.05 22.38 7.81
C ASP A 479 -47.64 23.79 7.78
N ASP A 480 -48.87 23.93 7.23
CA ASP A 480 -49.60 25.19 7.13
C ASP A 480 -49.78 25.88 8.50
N SER A 481 -49.85 25.11 9.60
CA SER A 481 -50.03 25.65 10.96
C SER A 481 -48.76 26.31 11.51
N ARG A 482 -47.59 25.80 11.13
CA ARG A 482 -46.29 26.29 11.59
C ARG A 482 -45.54 27.09 10.52
N LYS A 483 -46.10 27.20 9.32
CA LYS A 483 -45.54 27.88 8.14
C LYS A 483 -44.10 27.43 7.82
N ARG A 484 -43.81 26.14 7.99
CA ARG A 484 -42.47 25.56 7.78
C ARG A 484 -42.56 24.14 7.21
N MET A 485 -41.51 23.70 6.53
CA MET A 485 -41.38 22.33 6.04
C MET A 485 -41.02 21.39 7.21
N ILE A 486 -41.89 20.44 7.52
CA ILE A 486 -41.69 19.34 8.46
C ILE A 486 -42.35 18.08 7.89
N GLY A 487 -41.54 17.21 7.28
CA GLY A 487 -41.95 15.89 6.83
C GLY A 487 -41.56 14.79 7.81
N ASN A 488 -42.40 13.76 7.93
CA ASN A 488 -42.09 12.53 8.66
C ASN A 488 -41.13 11.65 7.83
N PRO A 489 -39.89 11.37 8.28
CA PRO A 489 -38.93 10.57 7.52
C PRO A 489 -39.43 9.17 7.15
N ALA A 490 -40.24 8.55 8.02
CA ALA A 490 -40.77 7.21 7.77
C ALA A 490 -41.77 7.14 6.62
N GLU A 491 -42.52 8.23 6.36
CA GLU A 491 -43.53 8.29 5.30
C GLU A 491 -42.93 8.64 3.92
N GLN A 492 -41.78 9.33 3.94
CA GLN A 492 -41.11 9.82 2.73
C GLN A 492 -39.97 8.90 2.27
N TRP A 493 -39.45 8.00 3.13
CA TRP A 493 -38.45 7.01 2.74
C TRP A 493 -39.09 5.88 1.92
N ARG A 494 -38.82 5.85 0.62
CA ARG A 494 -39.48 4.95 -0.33
C ARG A 494 -38.47 4.32 -1.28
N LEU A 495 -38.89 3.22 -1.90
CA LEU A 495 -38.13 2.54 -2.93
C LEU A 495 -38.13 3.39 -4.21
N ILE A 496 -36.99 3.98 -4.53
CA ILE A 496 -36.83 4.87 -5.70
C ILE A 496 -36.49 4.09 -6.96
N LYS A 497 -35.79 2.96 -6.85
CA LYS A 497 -35.41 2.13 -8.00
C LYS A 497 -35.44 0.66 -7.64
N LYS A 498 -36.04 -0.15 -8.51
CA LYS A 498 -35.98 -1.61 -8.41
C LYS A 498 -35.75 -2.20 -9.77
N THR A 499 -34.65 -2.91 -9.95
CA THR A 499 -34.35 -3.62 -11.19
C THR A 499 -34.03 -5.08 -10.92
N THR A 500 -34.46 -5.95 -11.85
CA THR A 500 -34.23 -7.39 -11.80
C THR A 500 -33.49 -7.79 -13.06
N THR A 501 -32.24 -8.22 -12.93
CA THR A 501 -31.38 -8.69 -14.00
C THR A 501 -31.39 -10.21 -14.03
N GLN A 502 -31.74 -10.79 -15.17
CA GLN A 502 -31.73 -12.24 -15.42
C GLN A 502 -30.63 -12.59 -16.42
N PHE A 503 -29.84 -13.62 -16.09
CA PHE A 503 -28.72 -14.07 -16.90
C PHE A 503 -29.10 -15.33 -17.68
N THR A 504 -28.98 -15.29 -19.01
CA THR A 504 -29.23 -16.43 -19.90
C THR A 504 -27.92 -16.98 -20.42
N TYR A 505 -27.65 -18.25 -20.13
CA TYR A 505 -26.45 -18.94 -20.55
C TYR A 505 -26.80 -20.03 -21.56
N ASP A 506 -25.85 -20.33 -22.45
CA ASP A 506 -25.96 -21.45 -23.37
C ASP A 506 -25.93 -22.78 -22.61
N GLU A 507 -26.85 -23.69 -22.94
CA GLU A 507 -27.01 -24.95 -22.21
C GLU A 507 -25.85 -25.93 -22.46
N GLN A 508 -25.26 -25.89 -23.66
CA GLN A 508 -24.23 -26.83 -24.11
C GLN A 508 -22.83 -26.39 -23.69
N THR A 509 -22.52 -25.11 -23.88
CA THR A 509 -21.18 -24.56 -23.67
C THR A 509 -21.04 -23.82 -22.34
N GLY A 510 -22.14 -23.34 -21.75
CA GLY A 510 -22.13 -22.59 -20.49
C GLY A 510 -21.73 -21.12 -20.61
N TYR A 511 -21.56 -20.58 -21.82
CA TYR A 511 -21.26 -19.16 -22.02
C TYR A 511 -22.48 -18.26 -21.82
N LEU A 512 -22.26 -17.03 -21.37
CA LEU A 512 -23.31 -16.04 -21.16
C LEU A 512 -23.76 -15.43 -22.49
N LEU A 513 -25.03 -15.63 -22.85
CA LEU A 513 -25.60 -15.17 -24.13
C LEU A 513 -26.32 -13.82 -23.99
N SER A 514 -27.05 -13.61 -22.90
CA SER A 514 -27.76 -12.35 -22.69
C SER A 514 -28.06 -12.05 -21.24
N GLU A 515 -28.26 -10.78 -20.95
CA GLU A 515 -28.70 -10.23 -19.67
C GLU A 515 -29.93 -9.37 -19.94
N ILE A 516 -31.02 -9.63 -19.23
CA ILE A 516 -32.25 -8.85 -19.33
C ILE A 516 -32.53 -8.24 -17.97
N GLU A 517 -32.46 -6.92 -17.90
CA GLU A 517 -32.78 -6.13 -16.72
C GLU A 517 -34.15 -5.47 -16.92
N THR A 518 -35.08 -5.73 -16.02
CA THR A 518 -36.42 -5.12 -16.03
C THR A 518 -36.75 -4.54 -14.66
N GLY A 519 -37.45 -3.42 -14.63
CA GLY A 519 -37.77 -2.78 -13.37
C GLY A 519 -38.45 -1.44 -13.52
N PHE A 520 -38.28 -0.59 -12.53
CA PHE A 520 -38.66 0.81 -12.60
C PHE A 520 -37.61 1.71 -11.97
N ASP A 521 -37.59 2.96 -12.44
CA ASP A 521 -36.87 4.08 -11.84
C ASP A 521 -37.86 5.19 -11.51
N THR A 522 -37.67 5.88 -10.38
CA THR A 522 -38.59 6.95 -9.97
C THR A 522 -38.05 8.28 -10.46
N VAL A 523 -38.87 9.04 -11.20
CA VAL A 523 -38.48 10.30 -11.84
C VAL A 523 -39.59 11.34 -11.71
N ARG A 524 -39.29 12.60 -12.03
CA ARG A 524 -40.29 13.68 -12.17
C ARG A 524 -39.84 14.63 -13.28
N TYR A 525 -40.79 15.26 -13.97
CA TYR A 525 -40.53 16.10 -15.15
C TYR A 525 -39.82 17.41 -14.80
N ARG A 526 -40.10 18.00 -13.64
CA ARG A 526 -39.38 19.18 -13.12
C ARG A 526 -38.91 18.96 -11.70
N LYS A 527 -37.73 19.48 -11.40
CA LYS A 527 -37.17 19.51 -10.04
C LYS A 527 -37.57 20.82 -9.36
N GLU A 528 -37.91 20.74 -8.07
CA GLU A 528 -38.24 21.93 -7.28
C GLU A 528 -36.97 22.69 -6.89
N SER A 529 -37.06 24.01 -6.82
CA SER A 529 -36.01 24.85 -6.24
C SER A 529 -35.89 24.58 -4.74
N THR A 530 -34.64 24.52 -4.24
CA THR A 530 -34.37 24.37 -2.81
C THR A 530 -34.72 25.62 -1.99
N GLU A 531 -34.66 26.81 -2.62
CA GLU A 531 -34.85 28.10 -1.95
C GLU A 531 -36.28 28.61 -2.07
N SER A 532 -36.95 28.36 -3.19
CA SER A 532 -38.32 28.81 -3.45
C SER A 532 -39.16 27.70 -4.10
N PRO A 533 -39.59 26.68 -3.32
CA PRO A 533 -40.29 25.53 -3.88
C PRO A 533 -41.61 25.90 -4.55
N GLU A 534 -41.77 25.49 -5.80
CA GLU A 534 -42.84 25.93 -6.69
C GLU A 534 -44.22 25.33 -6.35
N THR A 535 -44.25 24.20 -5.62
CA THR A 535 -45.50 23.57 -5.16
C THR A 535 -46.13 24.22 -3.93
N LEU A 536 -45.42 25.16 -3.27
CA LEU A 536 -45.98 25.96 -2.17
C LEU A 536 -46.78 27.17 -2.66
N LYS A 537 -46.66 27.54 -3.94
CA LYS A 537 -47.43 28.64 -4.51
C LYS A 537 -48.88 28.19 -4.71
N PRO A 538 -49.89 28.87 -4.13
CA PRO A 538 -51.28 28.56 -4.40
C PRO A 538 -51.55 28.75 -5.90
N GLU A 539 -52.26 27.80 -6.52
CA GLU A 539 -52.66 27.83 -7.94
C GLU A 539 -51.55 27.67 -8.98
N ASN A 540 -50.49 26.90 -8.70
CA ASN A 540 -49.53 26.53 -9.75
C ASN A 540 -50.11 25.45 -10.70
N PRO A 541 -50.47 25.76 -11.96
CA PRO A 541 -50.98 24.77 -12.92
C PRO A 541 -49.93 23.68 -13.24
N GLU A 542 -48.64 23.99 -13.05
CA GLU A 542 -47.53 23.06 -13.26
C GLU A 542 -47.28 22.10 -12.10
N SER A 543 -48.06 22.16 -11.01
CA SER A 543 -47.90 21.31 -9.83
C SER A 543 -47.87 19.80 -10.13
N LYS A 544 -48.48 19.38 -11.26
CA LYS A 544 -48.43 17.99 -11.74
C LYS A 544 -47.04 17.55 -12.23
N LEU A 545 -46.21 18.47 -12.73
CA LEU A 545 -44.88 18.18 -13.28
C LEU A 545 -43.84 17.83 -12.21
N TYR A 546 -44.08 18.23 -10.97
CA TYR A 546 -43.22 17.98 -9.81
C TYR A 546 -43.53 16.65 -9.10
N ARG A 547 -44.62 15.97 -9.47
CA ARG A 547 -44.99 14.68 -8.90
C ARG A 547 -44.10 13.58 -9.43
N PHE A 548 -43.70 12.68 -8.52
CA PHE A 548 -42.94 11.50 -8.87
C PHE A 548 -43.80 10.47 -9.60
N LEU A 549 -43.22 9.86 -10.63
CA LEU A 549 -43.78 8.75 -11.38
C LEU A 549 -42.75 7.62 -11.48
N GLN A 550 -43.23 6.38 -11.52
CA GLN A 550 -42.39 5.21 -11.74
C GLN A 550 -42.27 4.95 -13.24
N LEU A 551 -41.08 5.16 -13.76
CA LEU A 551 -40.73 4.92 -15.14
C LEU A 551 -40.28 3.47 -15.30
N PRO A 552 -40.99 2.64 -16.09
CA PRO A 552 -40.53 1.29 -16.36
C PRO A 552 -39.21 1.35 -17.13
N VAL A 553 -38.22 0.59 -16.67
CA VAL A 553 -36.91 0.47 -17.33
C VAL A 553 -36.72 -0.95 -17.81
N THR A 554 -36.34 -1.09 -19.07
CA THR A 554 -35.94 -2.36 -19.67
C THR A 554 -34.58 -2.18 -20.30
N LYS A 555 -33.63 -3.02 -19.91
CA LYS A 555 -32.31 -3.08 -20.52
C LYS A 555 -32.02 -4.51 -20.94
N ARG A 556 -31.49 -4.68 -22.14
CA ARG A 556 -31.13 -5.97 -22.70
C ARG A 556 -29.71 -5.88 -23.22
N ASN A 557 -28.82 -6.68 -22.66
CA ASN A 557 -27.50 -6.91 -23.22
C ASN A 557 -27.47 -8.29 -23.89
N SER A 558 -27.11 -8.36 -25.17
CA SER A 558 -27.05 -9.61 -25.95
C SER A 558 -25.69 -9.76 -26.58
N ARG A 559 -25.14 -10.98 -26.52
CA ARG A 559 -23.83 -11.33 -27.05
C ARG A 559 -23.95 -12.34 -28.17
N TYR A 560 -23.09 -12.17 -29.16
CA TYR A 560 -22.92 -13.08 -30.27
C TYR A 560 -21.48 -13.60 -30.24
N LEU A 561 -21.35 -14.91 -30.07
CA LEU A 561 -20.08 -15.54 -29.74
C LEU A 561 -19.55 -16.33 -30.93
N GLN A 562 -18.24 -16.21 -31.19
CA GLN A 562 -17.53 -17.00 -32.20
C GLN A 562 -16.38 -17.76 -31.56
N LYS A 563 -16.21 -19.00 -32.01
CA LYS A 563 -15.16 -19.89 -31.57
C LYS A 563 -13.81 -19.40 -32.09
N PHE A 564 -12.76 -19.50 -31.28
CA PHE A 564 -11.39 -19.30 -31.78
C PHE A 564 -11.04 -20.36 -32.83
N GLU A 565 -10.52 -19.94 -33.98
CA GLU A 565 -10.21 -20.86 -35.08
C GLU A 565 -9.01 -21.77 -34.79
N GLU A 566 -7.99 -21.25 -34.10
CA GLU A 566 -6.74 -21.95 -33.77
C GLU A 566 -6.66 -22.29 -32.28
N TYR A 567 -7.62 -23.07 -31.76
CA TYR A 567 -7.51 -23.60 -30.41
C TYR A 567 -7.09 -25.07 -30.45
N ASP A 568 -6.14 -25.43 -29.59
CA ASP A 568 -5.73 -26.82 -29.43
C ASP A 568 -6.78 -27.60 -28.63
N ILE A 569 -7.21 -28.73 -29.18
CA ILE A 569 -8.11 -29.69 -28.52
C ILE A 569 -7.37 -30.43 -27.39
N ALA A 570 -6.06 -30.24 -27.23
CA ALA A 570 -5.27 -30.80 -26.15
C ALA A 570 -5.91 -30.60 -24.75
N ASN A 571 -6.56 -29.46 -24.51
CA ASN A 571 -7.25 -29.18 -23.23
C ASN A 571 -8.65 -29.82 -23.09
N ALA A 572 -9.19 -30.42 -24.16
CA ALA A 572 -10.48 -31.13 -24.13
C ALA A 572 -10.37 -32.53 -23.53
N VAL A 573 -9.15 -33.04 -23.44
CA VAL A 573 -8.85 -34.41 -23.11
C VAL A 573 -7.77 -34.42 -22.04
N ASP A 574 -8.16 -34.81 -20.83
CA ASP A 574 -7.18 -35.18 -19.82
C ASP A 574 -6.60 -36.54 -20.22
N TRP A 575 -5.31 -36.58 -20.50
CA TRP A 575 -4.62 -37.83 -20.73
C TRP A 575 -4.26 -38.46 -19.39
N VAL A 576 -4.96 -39.53 -19.04
CA VAL A 576 -4.66 -40.30 -17.83
C VAL A 576 -3.83 -41.50 -18.23
N LYS A 577 -2.64 -41.60 -17.65
CA LYS A 577 -1.76 -42.75 -17.82
C LYS A 577 -2.43 -44.01 -17.25
N LYS A 578 -2.58 -45.04 -18.07
CA LYS A 578 -3.03 -46.37 -17.67
C LYS A 578 -1.94 -47.39 -17.99
N CYS A 579 -1.75 -48.35 -17.10
CA CYS A 579 -0.89 -49.49 -17.38
C CYS A 579 -1.71 -50.57 -18.09
N ASP A 580 -1.20 -51.11 -19.19
CA ASP A 580 -1.73 -52.34 -19.76
C ASP A 580 -1.38 -53.56 -18.87
N HIS A 581 -1.92 -54.73 -19.22
CA HIS A 581 -1.64 -56.00 -18.52
C HIS A 581 -0.13 -56.33 -18.45
N TYR A 582 0.68 -55.81 -19.38
CA TYR A 582 2.12 -56.02 -19.46
C TYR A 582 2.93 -54.95 -18.71
N GLY A 583 2.28 -54.03 -18.00
CA GLY A 583 2.93 -52.96 -17.25
C GLY A 583 3.46 -51.81 -18.14
N LYS A 584 3.05 -51.74 -19.42
CA LYS A 584 3.40 -50.62 -20.29
C LYS A 584 2.39 -49.47 -20.11
N PRO A 585 2.87 -48.22 -19.97
CA PRO A 585 1.99 -47.08 -19.96
C PRO A 585 1.38 -46.86 -21.34
N PHE A 586 0.08 -46.62 -21.38
CA PHE A 586 -0.59 -45.97 -22.48
C PHE A 586 -1.45 -44.85 -21.92
N LEU A 587 -1.54 -43.74 -22.66
CA LEU A 587 -2.39 -42.63 -22.30
C LEU A 587 -3.83 -42.96 -22.70
N ALA A 588 -4.73 -42.98 -21.73
CA ALA A 588 -6.16 -43.11 -21.97
C ALA A 588 -6.81 -41.73 -21.89
N PRO A 589 -7.55 -41.30 -22.93
CA PRO A 589 -8.25 -40.03 -22.90
C PRO A 589 -9.40 -40.09 -21.88
N VAL A 590 -9.46 -39.11 -20.99
CA VAL A 590 -10.61 -38.84 -20.13
C VAL A 590 -11.18 -37.49 -20.56
N TYR A 591 -12.34 -37.55 -21.21
CA TYR A 591 -13.01 -36.35 -21.70
C TYR A 591 -13.66 -35.59 -20.53
N ASN A 592 -13.32 -34.31 -20.39
CA ASN A 592 -14.02 -33.42 -19.46
C ASN A 592 -15.43 -33.14 -20.01
N PRO A 593 -16.52 -33.53 -19.31
CA PRO A 593 -17.89 -33.30 -19.77
C PRO A 593 -18.27 -31.82 -19.87
N ASP A 594 -17.59 -30.95 -19.12
CA ASP A 594 -17.74 -29.50 -19.18
C ASP A 594 -16.76 -28.85 -20.14
N PHE A 595 -16.03 -29.60 -20.96
CA PHE A 595 -15.19 -28.95 -21.94
C PHE A 595 -16.05 -28.23 -22.99
N ALA A 596 -15.84 -26.93 -23.13
CA ALA A 596 -16.30 -26.16 -24.28
C ALA A 596 -15.09 -25.39 -24.84
N PRO A 597 -14.95 -25.31 -26.17
CA PRO A 597 -13.88 -24.52 -26.76
C PRO A 597 -13.98 -23.05 -26.32
N PRO A 598 -12.88 -22.30 -26.34
CA PRO A 598 -12.91 -20.88 -26.06
C PRO A 598 -13.76 -20.16 -27.13
N TYR A 599 -14.56 -19.19 -26.69
CA TYR A 599 -15.30 -18.28 -27.56
C TYR A 599 -14.96 -16.84 -27.18
N TYR A 600 -14.95 -15.94 -28.15
CA TYR A 600 -14.88 -14.49 -27.94
C TYR A 600 -16.18 -13.83 -28.42
N THR A 601 -16.42 -12.61 -27.93
CA THR A 601 -17.60 -11.82 -28.30
C THR A 601 -17.33 -11.07 -29.60
N VAL A 602 -17.95 -11.52 -30.70
CA VAL A 602 -17.88 -10.84 -32.01
C VAL A 602 -18.78 -9.63 -32.03
N ARG A 603 -19.95 -9.71 -31.40
CA ARG A 603 -20.90 -8.62 -31.35
C ARG A 603 -21.57 -8.58 -30.00
N GLU A 604 -21.59 -7.41 -29.38
CA GLU A 604 -22.38 -7.15 -28.18
C GLU A 604 -23.35 -6.01 -28.48
N ARG A 605 -24.60 -6.17 -28.06
CA ARG A 605 -25.62 -5.15 -28.23
C ARG A 605 -26.35 -4.96 -26.91
N SER A 606 -26.22 -3.76 -26.35
CA SER A 606 -26.89 -3.33 -25.14
C SER A 606 -27.92 -2.26 -25.49
N GLU A 607 -29.19 -2.58 -25.30
CA GLU A 607 -30.31 -1.69 -25.50
C GLU A 607 -30.88 -1.33 -24.13
N SER A 608 -31.18 -0.06 -23.90
CA SER A 608 -31.94 0.37 -22.73
C SER A 608 -33.06 1.31 -23.17
N ALA A 609 -34.23 1.08 -22.61
CA ALA A 609 -35.43 1.87 -22.83
C ALA A 609 -36.07 2.18 -21.47
N GLY A 610 -36.24 3.46 -21.22
CA GLY A 610 -37.02 3.98 -20.10
C GLY A 610 -37.24 5.45 -20.36
N PHE A 611 -38.39 5.80 -20.92
CA PHE A 611 -38.71 7.16 -21.36
C PHE A 611 -40.16 7.53 -21.02
N ALA A 612 -40.36 8.75 -20.54
CA ALA A 612 -41.68 9.36 -20.41
C ALA A 612 -41.62 10.81 -20.90
N SER A 613 -42.71 11.27 -21.52
CA SER A 613 -42.85 12.63 -22.02
C SER A 613 -44.19 13.24 -21.60
N THR A 614 -44.20 14.56 -21.44
CA THR A 614 -45.40 15.35 -21.23
C THR A 614 -45.29 16.66 -21.99
N SER A 615 -46.41 17.20 -22.47
CA SER A 615 -46.42 18.47 -23.18
C SER A 615 -45.86 19.60 -22.31
N ASN A 616 -45.05 20.47 -22.91
CA ASN A 616 -44.52 21.63 -22.20
C ASN A 616 -45.67 22.61 -21.88
N PRO A 617 -45.89 22.99 -20.62
CA PRO A 617 -46.97 23.90 -20.24
C PRO A 617 -46.88 25.26 -20.94
N GLU A 618 -45.68 25.69 -21.37
CA GLU A 618 -45.49 26.93 -22.12
C GLU A 618 -46.06 26.87 -23.56
N ASN A 619 -46.46 25.70 -24.03
CA ASN A 619 -47.16 25.52 -25.30
C ASN A 619 -48.68 25.64 -25.18
N GLU A 620 -49.25 25.68 -23.96
CA GLU A 620 -50.69 25.83 -23.77
C GLU A 620 -51.15 27.22 -24.26
N GLY A 621 -52.08 27.25 -25.21
CA GLY A 621 -52.63 28.49 -25.77
C GLY A 621 -51.91 29.05 -27.01
N LEU A 622 -50.82 28.42 -27.47
CA LEU A 622 -50.15 28.76 -28.72
C LEU A 622 -50.90 28.19 -29.95
N GLY A 623 -50.95 28.97 -31.04
CA GLY A 623 -51.55 28.55 -32.31
C GLY A 623 -50.72 27.50 -33.05
N GLU A 624 -51.22 26.96 -34.17
CA GLU A 624 -50.45 26.02 -35.01
C GLU A 624 -49.26 26.68 -35.72
N GLU A 625 -49.28 28.01 -35.89
CA GLU A 625 -48.19 28.77 -36.54
C GLU A 625 -47.09 29.23 -35.56
N ASP A 626 -47.31 29.11 -34.25
CA ASP A 626 -46.35 29.55 -33.22
C ASP A 626 -45.26 28.50 -32.99
N LYS A 627 -44.01 28.96 -32.79
CA LYS A 627 -42.87 28.07 -32.51
C LYS A 627 -43.03 27.44 -31.13
N ARG A 628 -43.55 26.21 -31.09
CA ARG A 628 -43.68 25.40 -29.88
C ARG A 628 -42.31 25.02 -29.32
N LYS A 629 -42.18 25.09 -27.99
CA LYS A 629 -41.06 24.51 -27.25
C LYS A 629 -41.18 22.99 -27.25
N PRO A 630 -40.06 22.26 -27.12
CA PRO A 630 -40.14 20.80 -27.12
C PRO A 630 -40.80 20.30 -25.82
N ASP A 631 -41.35 19.09 -25.89
CA ASP A 631 -42.00 18.43 -24.75
C ASP A 631 -40.98 18.13 -23.64
N LEU A 632 -41.46 18.10 -22.39
CA LEU A 632 -40.64 17.75 -21.25
C LEU A 632 -40.44 16.24 -21.23
N VAL A 633 -39.19 15.81 -21.22
CA VAL A 633 -38.78 14.41 -21.33
C VAL A 633 -37.98 14.00 -20.10
N VAL A 634 -38.25 12.80 -19.59
CA VAL A 634 -37.45 12.17 -18.52
C VAL A 634 -37.12 10.73 -18.86
N GLY A 635 -35.96 10.27 -18.37
CA GLY A 635 -35.42 8.95 -18.67
C GLY A 635 -34.36 8.99 -19.76
N GLU A 636 -33.97 7.81 -20.25
CA GLU A 636 -32.98 7.66 -21.31
C GLU A 636 -33.35 6.48 -22.23
N GLU A 637 -33.06 6.66 -23.51
CA GLU A 637 -32.97 5.56 -24.47
C GLU A 637 -31.53 5.49 -24.97
N SER A 638 -30.93 4.30 -24.90
CA SER A 638 -29.59 4.10 -25.46
C SER A 638 -29.45 2.77 -26.15
N ILE A 639 -28.70 2.78 -27.24
CA ILE A 639 -28.29 1.60 -27.98
C ILE A 639 -26.77 1.65 -28.05
N PHE A 640 -26.14 0.68 -27.44
CA PHE A 640 -24.71 0.45 -27.51
C PHE A 640 -24.47 -0.82 -28.30
N GLU A 641 -23.63 -0.73 -29.32
CA GLU A 641 -23.25 -1.87 -30.14
C GLU A 641 -21.74 -1.92 -30.26
N THR A 642 -21.16 -3.09 -29.98
CA THR A 642 -19.75 -3.36 -30.31
C THR A 642 -19.66 -4.47 -31.32
N SER A 643 -18.69 -4.36 -32.22
CA SER A 643 -18.30 -5.45 -33.10
C SER A 643 -16.78 -5.62 -33.09
N THR A 644 -16.33 -6.84 -32.83
CA THR A 644 -14.92 -7.22 -32.77
C THR A 644 -14.55 -7.97 -34.05
N ASN A 645 -13.55 -7.47 -34.77
CA ASN A 645 -12.96 -8.16 -35.91
C ASN A 645 -11.54 -8.61 -35.57
N VAL A 646 -11.16 -9.84 -35.92
CA VAL A 646 -9.85 -10.43 -35.58
C VAL A 646 -9.06 -10.66 -36.86
N GLU A 647 -7.91 -9.98 -36.98
CA GLU A 647 -6.88 -10.27 -37.96
C GLU A 647 -5.95 -11.37 -37.44
N LYS A 648 -5.78 -12.42 -38.24
CA LYS A 648 -5.03 -13.62 -37.84
C LYS A 648 -3.54 -13.35 -37.82
N ALA A 649 -2.84 -13.97 -36.89
CA ALA A 649 -1.39 -14.00 -36.87
C ALA A 649 -0.84 -14.65 -38.17
N VAL A 650 0.23 -14.07 -38.71
CA VAL A 650 0.89 -14.56 -39.92
C VAL A 650 2.17 -15.27 -39.52
N PHE A 651 2.25 -16.57 -39.83
CA PHE A 651 3.44 -17.38 -39.55
C PHE A 651 4.27 -17.59 -40.82
N SER A 652 5.59 -17.60 -40.67
CA SER A 652 6.48 -18.11 -41.71
C SER A 652 6.17 -19.59 -41.96
N ARG A 653 6.23 -20.03 -43.22
CA ARG A 653 5.92 -21.41 -43.62
C ARG A 653 7.13 -22.02 -44.30
N THR A 654 7.60 -23.15 -43.78
CA THR A 654 8.69 -23.92 -44.40
C THR A 654 8.08 -25.17 -45.06
N LEU A 655 8.32 -25.35 -46.37
CA LEU A 655 7.79 -26.47 -47.14
C LEU A 655 8.59 -27.75 -46.84
N LEU A 656 7.93 -28.84 -46.41
CA LEU A 656 8.58 -30.15 -46.16
C LEU A 656 8.40 -31.16 -47.29
N GLY A 657 7.81 -30.74 -48.41
CA GLY A 657 7.40 -31.63 -49.50
C GLY A 657 5.93 -32.05 -49.37
N ASN A 658 5.36 -32.58 -50.48
CA ASN A 658 3.94 -32.97 -50.62
C ASN A 658 2.92 -31.96 -50.05
N ASN A 659 3.09 -30.66 -50.32
CA ASN A 659 2.20 -29.58 -49.86
C ASN A 659 2.03 -29.47 -48.32
N THR A 660 2.86 -30.14 -47.53
CA THR A 660 2.90 -29.97 -46.07
C THR A 660 3.87 -28.84 -45.69
N PHE A 661 3.38 -27.89 -44.90
CA PHE A 661 4.14 -26.75 -44.39
C PHE A 661 4.31 -26.89 -42.88
N LEU A 662 5.53 -26.75 -42.34
CA LEU A 662 5.73 -26.52 -40.90
C LEU A 662 5.49 -25.05 -40.60
N ARG A 663 4.76 -24.79 -39.51
CA ARG A 663 4.61 -23.45 -38.91
C ARG A 663 5.97 -23.03 -38.36
N GLY A 664 6.55 -21.98 -38.95
CA GLY A 664 7.77 -21.35 -38.47
C GLY A 664 7.46 -20.18 -37.53
N ASN A 665 8.44 -19.29 -37.34
CA ASN A 665 8.32 -18.10 -36.51
C ASN A 665 7.13 -17.22 -36.93
N GLU A 666 6.46 -16.63 -35.94
CA GLU A 666 5.44 -15.62 -36.10
C GLU A 666 6.04 -14.35 -36.72
N LEU A 667 5.49 -13.92 -37.85
CA LEU A 667 5.92 -12.73 -38.60
C LEU A 667 5.10 -11.50 -38.22
N GLN A 668 3.81 -11.70 -37.94
CA GLN A 668 2.90 -10.65 -37.48
C GLN A 668 1.96 -11.24 -36.41
N PRO A 669 1.86 -10.61 -35.23
CA PRO A 669 0.94 -11.06 -34.20
C PRO A 669 -0.52 -10.89 -34.62
N ALA A 670 -1.41 -11.67 -34.00
CA ALA A 670 -2.84 -11.46 -34.15
C ALA A 670 -3.20 -10.06 -33.68
N LYS A 671 -4.15 -9.42 -34.35
CA LYS A 671 -4.68 -8.11 -33.97
C LYS A 671 -6.20 -8.20 -33.93
N PHE A 672 -6.83 -7.43 -33.08
CA PHE A 672 -8.27 -7.27 -33.12
C PHE A 672 -8.68 -5.81 -33.04
N TYR A 673 -9.76 -5.51 -33.74
CA TYR A 673 -10.34 -4.18 -33.81
C TYR A 673 -11.75 -4.24 -33.24
N THR A 674 -12.00 -3.49 -32.18
CA THR A 674 -13.35 -3.34 -31.61
C THR A 674 -13.91 -2.01 -32.05
N TYR A 675 -14.96 -2.08 -32.85
CA TYR A 675 -15.76 -0.93 -33.26
C TYR A 675 -16.87 -0.75 -32.25
N GLU A 676 -16.91 0.38 -31.56
CA GLU A 676 -18.02 0.73 -30.67
C GLU A 676 -18.90 1.79 -31.33
N ASN A 677 -20.21 1.60 -31.28
CA ASN A 677 -21.20 2.55 -31.71
C ASN A 677 -22.13 2.84 -30.53
N LYS A 678 -22.07 4.05 -29.99
CA LYS A 678 -22.91 4.50 -28.88
C LYS A 678 -23.94 5.47 -29.43
N TYR A 679 -25.21 5.10 -29.32
CA TYR A 679 -26.34 5.99 -29.54
C TYR A 679 -26.98 6.26 -28.19
N LYS A 680 -27.04 7.54 -27.78
CA LYS A 680 -27.75 7.95 -26.58
C LYS A 680 -28.69 9.11 -26.91
N ALA A 681 -29.95 8.98 -26.51
CA ALA A 681 -30.94 10.06 -26.55
C ALA A 681 -31.33 10.43 -25.12
N GLN A 682 -31.04 11.67 -24.72
CA GLN A 682 -31.38 12.23 -23.40
C GLN A 682 -31.64 13.74 -23.53
N GLY A 683 -32.59 14.27 -22.76
CA GLY A 683 -32.85 15.72 -22.65
C GLY A 683 -34.13 16.21 -23.33
N GLU A 684 -34.47 17.49 -23.10
CA GLU A 684 -35.71 18.14 -23.58
C GLU A 684 -35.75 18.32 -25.10
N GLY A 685 -34.64 18.14 -25.81
CA GLY A 685 -34.61 18.03 -27.26
C GLY A 685 -33.97 16.71 -27.65
N ILE A 686 -34.75 15.77 -28.17
CA ILE A 686 -34.25 14.53 -28.85
C ILE A 686 -33.21 14.87 -29.96
N THR A 687 -33.03 16.14 -30.30
CA THR A 687 -31.99 16.72 -31.16
C THR A 687 -30.55 16.50 -30.72
N GLU A 688 -30.27 16.11 -29.47
CA GLU A 688 -28.91 15.72 -29.01
C GLU A 688 -28.69 14.19 -29.07
N ALA A 689 -29.16 13.55 -30.15
CA ALA A 689 -28.77 12.18 -30.45
C ALA A 689 -27.27 12.16 -30.82
N LEU A 690 -26.42 11.93 -29.82
CA LEU A 690 -25.00 11.77 -30.03
C LEU A 690 -24.74 10.33 -30.47
N GLN A 691 -24.36 10.18 -31.75
CA GLN A 691 -23.77 8.94 -32.23
C GLN A 691 -22.25 9.05 -32.11
N GLU A 692 -21.67 8.33 -31.15
CA GLU A 692 -20.23 8.24 -30.99
C GLU A 692 -19.75 6.91 -31.56
N THR A 693 -18.87 6.98 -32.55
CA THR A 693 -18.17 5.81 -33.07
C THR A 693 -16.72 5.85 -32.63
N SER A 694 -16.28 4.83 -31.90
CA SER A 694 -14.87 4.67 -31.51
C SER A 694 -14.30 3.38 -32.11
N LEU A 695 -13.00 3.42 -32.40
CA LEU A 695 -12.23 2.27 -32.83
C LEU A 695 -11.15 2.04 -31.79
N THR A 696 -11.10 0.84 -31.23
CA THR A 696 -10.02 0.41 -30.35
C THR A 696 -9.27 -0.74 -30.99
N GLU A 697 -7.94 -0.63 -31.03
CA GLU A 697 -7.03 -1.66 -31.52
C GLU A 697 -6.40 -2.37 -30.33
N GLY A 698 -6.41 -3.70 -30.36
CA GLY A 698 -5.70 -4.56 -29.43
C GLY A 698 -4.75 -5.48 -30.16
N GLU A 699 -3.57 -5.70 -29.58
CA GLU A 699 -2.61 -6.72 -30.02
C GLU A 699 -2.88 -8.03 -29.26
N GLY A 700 -2.82 -9.16 -29.97
CA GLY A 700 -3.06 -10.50 -29.44
C GLY A 700 -4.47 -11.06 -29.71
N GLU A 701 -4.86 -12.05 -28.91
CA GLU A 701 -6.20 -12.65 -28.97
C GLU A 701 -7.22 -11.81 -28.19
N PRO A 702 -8.47 -11.66 -28.68
CA PRO A 702 -9.52 -11.01 -27.91
C PRO A 702 -9.84 -11.76 -26.60
N PRO A 703 -10.42 -11.10 -25.59
CA PRO A 703 -10.76 -11.73 -24.33
C PRO A 703 -11.80 -12.85 -24.50
N VAL A 704 -11.63 -13.93 -23.74
CA VAL A 704 -12.57 -15.06 -23.70
C VAL A 704 -13.88 -14.60 -23.05
N ALA A 705 -15.00 -15.00 -23.65
CA ALA A 705 -16.34 -14.64 -23.17
C ALA A 705 -16.63 -15.23 -21.77
N LYS A 706 -17.45 -14.52 -20.97
CA LYS A 706 -17.83 -14.95 -19.62
C LYS A 706 -18.56 -16.30 -19.67
N ARG A 707 -18.07 -17.26 -18.88
CA ARG A 707 -18.58 -18.64 -18.80
C ARG A 707 -19.02 -18.99 -17.38
N ARG A 708 -19.98 -19.91 -17.24
CA ARG A 708 -20.31 -20.52 -15.95
C ARG A 708 -19.10 -21.31 -15.40
N PRO A 709 -18.94 -21.37 -14.07
CA PRO A 709 -18.02 -22.31 -13.43
C PRO A 709 -18.36 -23.76 -13.78
N GLU A 710 -17.38 -24.64 -13.63
CA GLU A 710 -17.49 -26.07 -13.95
C GLU A 710 -18.52 -26.80 -13.04
N ARG A 711 -19.41 -27.55 -13.68
CA ARG A 711 -20.47 -28.39 -13.09
C ARG A 711 -19.98 -29.76 -12.68
N PHE A 712 -18.94 -30.27 -13.32
CA PHE A 712 -18.27 -31.51 -13.00
C PHE A 712 -16.97 -31.18 -12.30
N VAL A 713 -16.68 -31.92 -11.23
CA VAL A 713 -15.35 -31.88 -10.61
C VAL A 713 -14.69 -33.22 -10.84
N LYS A 714 -13.41 -33.15 -11.17
CA LYS A 714 -12.53 -34.30 -11.19
C LYS A 714 -12.45 -34.83 -9.75
N GLU A 715 -12.91 -36.05 -9.55
CA GLU A 715 -12.79 -36.72 -8.26
C GLU A 715 -11.30 -37.01 -8.03
N GLU A 716 -10.60 -36.09 -7.39
CA GLU A 716 -9.29 -36.37 -6.81
C GLU A 716 -9.50 -37.32 -5.63
N LYS A 717 -8.52 -38.19 -5.37
CA LYS A 717 -8.60 -39.22 -4.33
C LYS A 717 -8.96 -38.58 -2.98
N GLU A 718 -10.23 -38.62 -2.60
CA GLU A 718 -10.57 -38.56 -1.19
C GLU A 718 -10.09 -39.88 -0.58
N SER A 719 -9.15 -39.77 0.35
CA SER A 719 -8.70 -40.84 1.21
C SER A 719 -9.93 -41.57 1.79
N PRO A 720 -10.01 -42.91 1.71
CA PRO A 720 -11.22 -43.66 2.11
C PRO A 720 -11.46 -43.71 3.63
N ASP A 721 -10.93 -42.75 4.40
CA ASP A 721 -11.25 -42.55 5.81
C ASP A 721 -11.76 -41.11 6.06
N LYS A 722 -12.75 -40.67 5.29
CA LYS A 722 -13.80 -39.82 5.87
C LYS A 722 -14.79 -40.74 6.57
N ILE A 723 -14.40 -41.24 7.75
CA ILE A 723 -15.37 -41.38 8.83
C ILE A 723 -16.11 -40.05 8.85
N GLU A 724 -17.45 -40.06 8.71
CA GLU A 724 -18.31 -38.89 8.87
C GLU A 724 -17.96 -38.21 10.19
N LYS A 725 -16.96 -37.34 10.18
CA LYS A 725 -16.66 -36.46 11.28
C LYS A 725 -17.89 -35.56 11.35
N PRO A 726 -18.58 -35.49 12.50
CA PRO A 726 -19.76 -34.65 12.65
C PRO A 726 -19.40 -33.26 12.13
N GLU A 727 -20.22 -32.74 11.21
CA GLU A 727 -20.01 -31.48 10.47
C GLU A 727 -19.16 -30.52 11.30
N ALA A 728 -17.86 -30.45 10.98
CA ALA A 728 -16.93 -29.67 11.77
C ALA A 728 -17.47 -28.24 11.76
N THR A 729 -17.95 -27.78 12.91
CA THR A 729 -18.55 -26.45 13.04
C THR A 729 -17.55 -25.45 12.50
N LEU A 730 -17.87 -24.85 11.35
CA LEU A 730 -16.99 -23.90 10.67
C LEU A 730 -16.81 -22.71 11.62
N TYR A 731 -15.55 -22.39 11.92
CA TYR A 731 -15.21 -21.25 12.74
C TYR A 731 -14.55 -20.17 11.87
N ARG A 732 -14.92 -18.91 12.11
CA ARG A 732 -14.24 -17.73 11.61
C ARG A 732 -13.29 -17.22 12.69
N TYR A 733 -12.04 -16.97 12.31
CA TYR A 733 -11.00 -16.44 13.19
C TYR A 733 -10.85 -14.94 12.93
N LEU A 734 -10.99 -14.11 13.96
CA LEU A 734 -10.84 -12.66 13.86
C LEU A 734 -9.64 -12.22 14.71
N ILE A 735 -8.79 -11.37 14.14
CA ILE A 735 -7.73 -10.65 14.85
C ILE A 735 -8.06 -9.15 14.92
N GLN A 736 -7.79 -8.54 16.07
CA GLN A 736 -8.09 -7.13 16.31
C GLN A 736 -7.08 -6.49 17.28
N THR A 737 -6.75 -5.22 17.07
CA THR A 737 -5.97 -4.39 17.99
C THR A 737 -6.85 -3.74 19.05
N THR A 738 -6.25 -3.18 20.09
CA THR A 738 -6.98 -2.45 21.15
C THR A 738 -7.80 -1.30 20.56
N GLY A 739 -9.07 -1.16 20.99
CA GLY A 739 -9.99 -0.14 20.49
C GLY A 739 -11.13 -0.68 19.62
N TYR A 740 -11.00 -1.92 19.14
CA TYR A 740 -12.05 -2.63 18.41
C TYR A 740 -12.73 -3.68 19.29
N THR A 741 -13.99 -3.94 18.97
CA THR A 741 -14.84 -4.92 19.65
C THR A 741 -15.37 -5.91 18.63
N HIS A 742 -15.77 -7.09 19.10
CA HIS A 742 -16.33 -8.16 18.26
C HIS A 742 -17.59 -7.74 17.47
N SER A 743 -18.24 -6.62 17.83
CA SER A 743 -19.39 -6.07 17.12
C SER A 743 -19.03 -5.13 15.96
N ASN A 744 -17.76 -4.75 15.80
CA ASN A 744 -17.32 -3.92 14.67
C ASN A 744 -17.37 -4.72 13.34
N PRO A 745 -17.59 -4.04 12.19
CA PRO A 745 -17.63 -4.71 10.89
C PRO A 745 -16.27 -5.33 10.54
N ILE A 746 -16.30 -6.47 9.83
CA ILE A 746 -15.09 -7.13 9.33
C ILE A 746 -14.50 -6.25 8.22
N GLY A 747 -13.27 -5.78 8.44
CA GLY A 747 -12.57 -4.80 7.58
C GLY A 747 -11.68 -5.41 6.51
N GLY A 748 -11.65 -6.74 6.37
CA GLY A 748 -10.83 -7.45 5.39
C GLY A 748 -10.40 -8.83 5.88
N SER A 749 -9.51 -9.47 5.11
CA SER A 749 -8.88 -10.74 5.46
C SER A 749 -7.36 -10.65 5.36
N GLU A 750 -6.67 -11.35 6.26
CA GLU A 750 -5.22 -11.54 6.23
C GLU A 750 -4.92 -13.03 6.16
N SER A 751 -3.90 -13.39 5.39
CA SER A 751 -3.46 -14.78 5.24
C SER A 751 -1.94 -14.88 5.45
N PHE A 752 -1.54 -15.95 6.13
CA PHE A 752 -0.13 -16.31 6.31
C PHE A 752 0.02 -17.74 5.80
N PRO A 753 0.22 -17.94 4.48
CA PRO A 753 0.15 -19.27 3.85
C PRO A 753 1.19 -20.25 4.40
N VAL A 754 2.29 -19.75 4.95
CA VAL A 754 3.38 -20.55 5.54
C VAL A 754 3.08 -21.01 6.97
N ALA A 755 2.06 -20.44 7.64
CA ALA A 755 1.73 -20.82 9.01
C ALA A 755 0.90 -22.10 9.04
N GLU A 756 1.48 -23.17 9.56
CA GLU A 756 0.81 -24.48 9.70
C GLU A 756 -0.12 -24.52 10.91
N THR A 757 0.20 -23.72 11.92
CA THR A 757 -0.56 -23.63 13.16
C THR A 757 -1.14 -22.23 13.35
N LEU A 758 -2.27 -22.16 14.07
CA LEU A 758 -2.88 -20.87 14.41
C LEU A 758 -1.93 -19.96 15.22
N GLN A 759 -1.09 -20.55 16.08
CA GLN A 759 -0.14 -19.79 16.90
C GLN A 759 0.95 -19.15 16.04
N GLU A 760 1.39 -19.82 14.99
CA GLU A 760 2.33 -19.27 13.99
C GLU A 760 1.71 -18.11 13.23
N ALA A 761 0.45 -18.25 12.81
CA ALA A 761 -0.27 -17.18 12.12
C ALA A 761 -0.46 -15.95 13.02
N LEU A 762 -0.78 -16.15 14.30
CA LEU A 762 -0.84 -15.06 15.28
C LEU A 762 0.53 -14.41 15.53
N THR A 763 1.61 -15.19 15.50
CA THR A 763 2.98 -14.69 15.64
C THR A 763 3.36 -13.83 14.43
N ALA A 764 3.04 -14.30 13.21
CA ALA A 764 3.24 -13.56 11.98
C ALA A 764 2.43 -12.25 11.96
N ALA A 765 1.16 -12.29 12.39
CA ALA A 765 0.31 -11.10 12.50
C ALA A 765 0.89 -10.07 13.48
N ARG A 766 1.42 -10.50 14.63
CA ARG A 766 2.09 -9.63 15.62
C ARG A 766 3.37 -9.02 15.06
N CYS A 767 4.18 -9.83 14.37
CA CYS A 767 5.41 -9.39 13.73
C CYS A 767 5.13 -8.30 12.69
N LYS A 768 4.16 -8.55 11.79
CA LYS A 768 3.70 -7.58 10.78
C LYS A 768 3.20 -6.29 11.45
N LEU A 769 2.35 -6.40 12.48
CA LEU A 769 1.81 -5.25 13.21
C LEU A 769 2.91 -4.40 13.87
N ALA A 770 3.93 -5.03 14.46
CA ALA A 770 5.04 -4.31 15.07
C ALA A 770 5.85 -3.54 14.02
N ILE A 771 6.22 -4.19 12.92
CA ILE A 771 7.02 -3.57 11.85
C ILE A 771 6.28 -2.41 11.19
N GLU A 772 5.00 -2.58 10.86
CA GLU A 772 4.18 -1.51 10.26
C GLU A 772 4.03 -0.32 11.23
N ASN A 773 3.87 -0.57 12.53
CA ASN A 773 3.82 0.52 13.52
C ASN A 773 5.17 1.21 13.71
N TRP A 774 6.29 0.51 13.58
CA TRP A 774 7.60 1.15 13.62
C TRP A 774 7.81 2.06 12.40
N ARG A 775 7.43 1.60 11.20
CA ARG A 775 7.62 2.33 9.93
C ARG A 775 6.69 3.53 9.77
N ASN A 776 5.39 3.33 10.01
CA ASN A 776 4.36 4.32 9.71
C ASN A 776 3.91 5.09 10.95
N GLY A 777 4.45 4.76 12.13
CA GLY A 777 4.08 5.33 13.42
C GLY A 777 4.69 6.69 13.70
N LEU A 778 4.94 6.91 15.00
CA LEU A 778 5.78 8.01 15.44
C LEU A 778 7.20 7.74 14.97
N THR A 779 7.69 8.61 14.09
CA THR A 779 9.06 8.60 13.60
C THR A 779 9.79 9.84 14.07
N GLU A 780 11.06 9.69 14.40
CA GLU A 780 11.93 10.77 14.83
C GLU A 780 13.22 10.74 14.03
N ASN A 781 13.73 11.92 13.69
CA ASN A 781 15.06 12.05 13.13
C ASN A 781 15.92 12.88 14.08
N LEU A 782 17.14 12.40 14.31
CA LEU A 782 18.15 13.09 15.12
C LEU A 782 19.54 12.76 14.59
N GLN A 783 20.52 13.58 14.97
CA GLN A 783 21.93 13.32 14.66
C GLN A 783 22.70 13.04 15.95
N ILE A 784 23.74 12.22 15.85
CA ILE A 784 24.67 11.91 16.94
C ILE A 784 26.10 11.91 16.39
N PRO A 785 27.13 11.97 17.26
CA PRO A 785 28.50 11.70 16.87
C PRO A 785 28.64 10.37 16.12
N GLY A 786 29.56 10.33 15.14
CA GLY A 786 29.73 9.19 14.24
C GLY A 786 29.95 7.86 14.95
N ASN A 787 28.90 7.05 15.03
CA ASN A 787 28.92 5.68 15.53
C ASN A 787 28.50 4.70 14.42
N LEU A 788 29.50 4.13 13.75
CA LEU A 788 29.32 3.21 12.62
C LEU A 788 28.84 1.80 13.01
N ARG A 789 28.69 1.52 14.32
CA ARG A 789 28.26 0.21 14.82
C ARG A 789 26.74 0.08 14.95
N ILE A 790 26.01 1.20 14.92
CA ILE A 790 24.55 1.21 15.00
C ILE A 790 24.00 0.64 13.68
N LYS A 791 23.09 -0.33 13.78
CA LYS A 791 22.45 -0.98 12.63
C LYS A 791 20.95 -0.78 12.64
N GLU A 792 20.31 -0.98 11.49
CA GLU A 792 18.87 -1.07 11.37
C GLU A 792 18.30 -2.19 12.26
N GLY A 793 17.17 -1.92 12.92
CA GLY A 793 16.51 -2.81 13.87
C GLY A 793 17.14 -2.86 15.27
N ASP A 794 18.24 -2.14 15.52
CA ASP A 794 18.74 -1.95 16.88
C ASP A 794 17.77 -1.10 17.70
N ARG A 795 17.82 -1.25 19.02
CA ARG A 795 17.10 -0.38 19.95
C ARG A 795 17.92 0.84 20.26
N PHE A 796 17.27 1.98 20.25
CA PHE A 796 17.88 3.28 20.53
C PHE A 796 17.09 3.97 21.64
N ASN A 797 17.69 4.09 22.81
CA ASN A 797 17.13 4.82 23.93
C ASN A 797 17.86 6.15 24.08
N TYR A 798 17.12 7.23 24.28
CA TYR A 798 17.74 8.52 24.55
C TYR A 798 16.90 9.36 25.52
N ILE A 799 17.56 10.32 26.16
CA ILE A 799 16.92 11.29 27.05
C ILE A 799 16.85 12.62 26.31
N CYS A 800 15.66 13.21 26.20
CA CYS A 800 15.47 14.55 25.68
C CYS A 800 14.38 15.26 26.48
N ASN A 801 14.60 16.52 26.87
CA ASN A 801 13.64 17.32 27.63
C ASN A 801 13.13 16.64 28.92
N GLY A 802 14.00 15.87 29.59
CA GLY A 802 13.64 15.11 30.80
C GLY A 802 12.75 13.89 30.57
N GLU A 803 12.57 13.45 29.32
CA GLU A 803 11.84 12.24 28.96
C GLU A 803 12.79 11.14 28.47
N LEU A 804 12.63 9.92 29.00
CA LEU A 804 13.27 8.73 28.45
C LEU A 804 12.43 8.19 27.28
N ARG A 805 13.03 8.15 26.10
CA ARG A 805 12.41 7.70 24.86
C ARG A 805 13.08 6.41 24.39
N SER A 806 12.26 5.43 24.00
CA SER A 806 12.73 4.15 23.44
C SER A 806 12.26 4.00 22.00
N ARG A 807 13.21 3.74 21.11
CA ARG A 807 13.02 3.66 19.66
C ARG A 807 13.67 2.42 19.06
N VAL A 808 13.27 2.10 17.83
CA VAL A 808 13.92 1.15 16.92
C VAL A 808 14.56 1.96 15.80
N VAL A 809 15.79 1.63 15.45
CA VAL A 809 16.48 2.25 14.32
C VAL A 809 15.86 1.75 13.01
N LEU A 810 15.23 2.64 12.25
CA LEU A 810 14.66 2.34 10.94
C LEU A 810 15.67 2.56 9.82
N SER A 811 16.43 3.64 9.90
CA SER A 811 17.51 3.92 8.96
C SER A 811 18.68 4.62 9.65
N VAL A 812 19.86 4.40 9.10
CA VAL A 812 21.12 4.97 9.55
C VAL A 812 21.82 5.57 8.35
N SER A 813 22.13 6.85 8.41
CA SER A 813 22.93 7.56 7.40
C SER A 813 24.18 8.12 8.06
N HIS A 814 25.35 7.57 7.74
CA HIS A 814 26.63 8.10 8.17
C HIS A 814 27.18 9.05 7.12
N SER A 815 27.39 10.30 7.48
CA SER A 815 28.13 11.26 6.66
C SER A 815 29.57 11.31 7.14
N LEU A 816 30.50 10.88 6.27
CA LEU A 816 31.93 10.92 6.50
C LEU A 816 32.54 12.06 5.71
N GLU A 817 33.35 12.88 6.36
CA GLU A 817 34.13 13.94 5.70
C GLU A 817 35.62 13.63 5.83
N ILE A 818 36.28 13.51 4.68
CA ILE A 818 37.68 13.13 4.56
C ILE A 818 38.49 14.38 4.27
N TRP A 819 39.24 14.83 5.26
CA TRP A 819 40.07 16.04 5.20
C TRP A 819 41.42 15.82 4.52
N GLY A 820 41.70 14.58 4.09
CA GLY A 820 42.97 14.17 3.51
C GLY A 820 44.02 13.84 4.59
N VAL A 821 45.30 14.03 4.24
CA VAL A 821 46.43 13.75 5.13
C VAL A 821 46.86 15.07 5.80
N ILE A 822 46.67 15.17 7.11
CA ILE A 822 47.09 16.31 7.94
C ILE A 822 48.03 15.75 9.00
N GLU A 823 49.25 16.31 9.11
CA GLU A 823 50.27 15.85 10.08
C GLU A 823 50.64 14.36 9.94
N ASN A 824 50.76 13.86 8.70
CA ASN A 824 51.01 12.45 8.35
C ASN A 824 49.92 11.45 8.80
N ALA A 825 48.79 11.91 9.33
CA ALA A 825 47.64 11.08 9.66
C ALA A 825 46.44 11.46 8.79
N ARG A 826 45.60 10.49 8.46
CA ARG A 826 44.33 10.77 7.77
C ARG A 826 43.33 11.26 8.81
N LYS A 827 42.71 12.41 8.54
CA LYS A 827 41.66 12.95 9.42
C LYS A 827 40.31 12.75 8.73
N ILE A 828 39.47 11.92 9.34
CA ILE A 828 38.11 11.64 8.91
C ILE A 828 37.19 12.01 10.07
N THR A 829 36.18 12.83 9.81
CA THR A 829 35.11 13.09 10.77
C THR A 829 33.84 12.36 10.34
N ALA A 830 32.98 12.04 11.31
CA ALA A 830 31.77 11.28 11.04
C ALA A 830 30.58 11.81 11.86
N VAL A 831 29.42 11.92 11.21
CA VAL A 831 28.13 12.21 11.84
C VAL A 831 27.17 11.08 11.48
N THR A 832 26.42 10.56 12.46
CA THR A 832 25.37 9.58 12.21
C THR A 832 24.02 10.26 12.32
N SER A 833 23.28 10.30 11.21
CA SER A 833 21.86 10.67 11.19
C SER A 833 21.02 9.40 11.33
N LEU A 834 20.06 9.41 12.24
CA LEU A 834 19.19 8.28 12.53
C LEU A 834 17.75 8.64 12.20
N SER A 835 17.04 7.71 11.55
CA SER A 835 15.57 7.70 11.55
C SER A 835 15.10 6.59 12.48
N LEU A 836 14.23 6.95 13.41
CA LEU A 836 13.87 6.16 14.57
C LEU A 836 12.36 5.97 14.62
N GLY A 837 11.90 4.72 14.69
CA GLY A 837 10.50 4.38 14.92
C GLY A 837 10.22 4.15 16.41
N ARG A 838 9.02 4.44 16.89
CA ARG A 838 8.68 4.15 18.30
C ARG A 838 8.74 2.65 18.59
N TYR A 839 9.52 2.26 19.60
CA TYR A 839 9.58 0.86 20.03
C TYR A 839 8.35 0.51 20.87
N ILE A 840 7.30 0.02 20.19
CA ILE A 840 6.09 -0.52 20.81
C ILE A 840 5.75 -1.88 20.16
N LEU A 841 5.29 -2.83 20.99
CA LEU A 841 4.75 -4.11 20.54
C LEU A 841 3.25 -4.11 20.84
N PRO A 842 2.40 -3.76 19.87
CA PRO A 842 0.99 -3.57 20.14
C PRO A 842 0.31 -4.89 20.54
N PRO A 843 -0.59 -4.89 21.54
CA PRO A 843 -1.33 -6.07 21.90
C PRO A 843 -2.30 -6.48 20.78
N LEU A 844 -2.20 -7.73 20.35
CA LEU A 844 -3.12 -8.36 19.39
C LEU A 844 -4.07 -9.29 20.14
N SER A 845 -5.38 -9.05 20.00
CA SER A 845 -6.41 -9.93 20.53
C SER A 845 -7.03 -10.79 19.43
N PHE A 846 -7.54 -11.95 19.83
CA PHE A 846 -8.01 -13.01 18.94
C PHE A 846 -9.40 -13.49 19.39
N THR A 847 -10.32 -13.61 18.45
CA THR A 847 -11.70 -14.06 18.71
C THR A 847 -12.09 -15.16 17.72
N LYS A 848 -12.72 -16.23 18.21
CA LYS A 848 -13.20 -17.37 17.42
C LYS A 848 -14.73 -17.33 17.35
N HIS A 849 -15.30 -17.16 16.17
CA HIS A 849 -16.76 -17.13 15.93
C HIS A 849 -17.23 -18.40 15.23
N LYS A 850 -18.33 -19.00 15.70
CA LYS A 850 -18.98 -20.12 15.02
C LYS A 850 -19.85 -19.58 13.87
N ILE A 851 -19.67 -20.10 12.66
CA ILE A 851 -20.50 -19.74 11.50
C ILE A 851 -21.85 -20.48 11.66
N PRO A 852 -22.99 -19.77 11.70
CA PRO A 852 -24.30 -20.41 11.75
C PRO A 852 -24.54 -21.21 10.46
N GLN A 853 -24.93 -22.48 10.60
CA GLN A 853 -25.30 -23.30 9.46
C GLN A 853 -26.56 -22.72 8.80
N PRO A 854 -26.60 -22.58 7.46
CA PRO A 854 -27.78 -22.08 6.77
C PRO A 854 -28.94 -23.04 6.98
N GLY A 855 -30.02 -22.57 7.63
CA GLY A 855 -31.25 -23.35 7.75
C GLY A 855 -31.89 -23.55 6.37
N ASN A 856 -32.30 -24.79 6.07
CA ASN A 856 -33.03 -25.16 4.87
C ASN A 856 -34.25 -24.24 4.68
N GLN A 857 -34.20 -23.35 3.69
CA GLN A 857 -35.37 -22.62 3.21
C GLN A 857 -35.82 -23.22 1.89
N GLU A 858 -37.10 -23.60 1.84
CA GLU A 858 -37.73 -24.24 0.69
C GLU A 858 -37.74 -23.33 -0.55
N PRO A 859 -37.58 -23.90 -1.76
CA PRO A 859 -37.57 -23.13 -3.00
C PRO A 859 -38.97 -22.60 -3.33
N VAL A 860 -39.06 -21.29 -3.55
CA VAL A 860 -40.27 -20.63 -4.08
C VAL A 860 -40.41 -20.93 -5.57
N ASN A 861 -41.55 -21.48 -5.95
CA ASN A 861 -41.95 -21.80 -7.32
C ASN A 861 -42.00 -20.54 -8.20
N GLY A 862 -41.11 -20.46 -9.20
CA GLY A 862 -41.17 -19.48 -10.28
C GLY A 862 -41.77 -20.10 -11.53
N SER A 863 -42.94 -19.62 -11.96
CA SER A 863 -43.50 -19.92 -13.29
C SER A 863 -43.82 -18.62 -14.04
N ALA A 864 -43.66 -18.71 -15.36
CA ALA A 864 -43.90 -17.72 -16.42
C ALA A 864 -42.83 -16.64 -16.64
N PHE A 865 -42.15 -16.68 -17.80
CA PHE A 865 -42.56 -15.93 -19.01
C PHE A 865 -41.67 -16.32 -20.21
N LEU A 866 -42.29 -16.41 -21.39
CA LEU A 866 -41.65 -16.68 -22.68
C LEU A 866 -42.23 -15.69 -23.70
N LEU A 867 -41.34 -14.98 -24.43
CA LEU A 867 -41.42 -14.52 -25.83
C LEU A 867 -40.71 -13.16 -26.00
N TRP A 868 -39.69 -13.13 -26.85
CA TRP A 868 -39.61 -12.38 -28.12
C TRP A 868 -38.28 -12.78 -28.80
N ARG A 869 -38.36 -13.40 -29.99
CA ARG A 869 -37.19 -13.74 -30.80
C ARG A 869 -36.87 -12.59 -31.76
N VAL A 870 -35.68 -12.04 -31.62
CA VAL A 870 -34.88 -11.44 -32.71
C VAL A 870 -33.53 -12.17 -32.65
N ASN A 871 -32.95 -12.51 -33.80
CA ASN A 871 -31.76 -13.36 -33.97
C ASN A 871 -30.46 -12.78 -33.34
N LEU A 872 -30.42 -12.65 -32.01
CA LEU A 872 -29.25 -12.30 -31.19
C LEU A 872 -29.32 -13.13 -29.89
N GLY A 873 -28.27 -13.91 -29.63
CA GLY A 873 -28.20 -14.93 -28.57
C GLY A 873 -27.91 -16.34 -29.13
N GLN A 874 -26.92 -16.46 -30.02
CA GLN A 874 -26.55 -17.73 -30.65
C GLN A 874 -25.04 -17.90 -30.66
N ILE A 875 -24.61 -19.16 -30.61
CA ILE A 875 -23.23 -19.58 -30.81
C ILE A 875 -23.07 -20.02 -32.26
N LEU A 876 -22.05 -19.53 -32.95
CA LEU A 876 -21.77 -19.94 -34.32
C LEU A 876 -21.02 -21.29 -34.36
N PRO A 877 -21.54 -22.32 -35.06
CA PRO A 877 -20.74 -23.48 -35.43
C PRO A 877 -19.72 -23.09 -36.52
N LEU A 878 -18.59 -23.81 -36.57
CA LEU A 878 -17.44 -23.51 -37.44
C LEU A 878 -17.69 -23.67 -38.95
N GLU A 879 -18.88 -24.12 -39.38
CA GLU A 879 -19.20 -24.32 -40.80
C GLU A 879 -19.81 -23.09 -41.45
N GLY A 880 -19.01 -22.03 -41.59
CA GLY A 880 -19.27 -20.93 -42.50
C GLY A 880 -18.92 -21.31 -43.94
N LYS A 881 -19.80 -22.05 -44.63
CA LYS A 881 -19.72 -22.24 -46.09
C LYS A 881 -19.73 -20.86 -46.77
N HIS A 882 -18.64 -20.55 -47.48
CA HIS A 882 -18.62 -19.53 -48.53
C HIS A 882 -19.85 -19.67 -49.44
N ARG A 883 -20.79 -18.74 -49.31
CA ARG A 883 -21.65 -18.33 -50.42
C ARG A 883 -21.23 -16.91 -50.81
N ARG A 884 -20.30 -16.86 -51.76
CA ARG A 884 -20.25 -15.78 -52.74
C ARG A 884 -21.62 -15.71 -53.42
N ASN A 885 -22.24 -14.55 -53.43
CA ASN A 885 -23.17 -14.17 -54.48
C ASN A 885 -22.81 -12.76 -54.95
N GLN A 886 -23.12 -12.58 -56.23
CA GLN A 886 -22.84 -11.48 -57.16
C GLN A 886 -23.15 -10.08 -56.64
#